data_AF-A0A1W1EKP0-F1
#
_entry.id   AF-A0A1W1EKP0-F1
#
_cell.length_a   1.000
_cell.length_b   1.000
_cell.length_c   1.000
_cell.angle_alpha   90.00
_cell.angle_beta   90.00
_cell.angle_gamma   90.00
#
_symmetry.space_group_name_H-M   'P 1'
#
loop_
_entity.id
_entity.type
_entity.pdbx_description
1 polymer ?
#
loop_
_entity_poly.entity_id
_entity_poly.type
_entity_poly.pdbx_seq_one_letter_code
_entity_poly.pdbx_strand_id
1 'polypeptide(L)'
;MDNLALDKTNKKELIFYLSIAYIFGVFVRLLLFNNITGVEEYWFDGRPLPIYSDDAGFYGYYAKEILNGANFAFTGDYVLAYIIAYTSLLTTIHIDWIMFLLPAFLASLVVIPIIMMGYILNRTQFSFFVAIIGVVGINYYTRSYLGYMDTDGINMFLIYSLVASIVVVIYKKDLRFSIISIISLLFFLGFYHSSKSLIGGVLVGYLVIGMIFYFKEKIIYQLFIILGLSFVIGLKFGVLISLAISSTILLFFIKGNYKIIPLQLYVGLIFLSIFGVLFLVDLSSIYSRVLDYANIGAVVSIGEFKIMNVLSTVSETQQRGIFDIYNGFIGVKYYVIVATMGYFLLVYKHREFIFFLPLLILGYLSFKIGIRFTMYSSFVLALGFVYILYYFKENIIIYIGVVSAISLMFINILGINSYIKPKYFLNEDIKLLNELKIDKSAMMVSWWDYGWPLWYYTGNRNTYIDNGLNTHGGTLFVSKMLLSPPKEAYKLAKIISTNNRELYILKSQESIDKMANKIDKTRDTYIMLHRNMLSTLKSIAKFADRDLTTGKLIQNRTFALLSNIIKKDKNRLYTTNFIINIDKGIIRRDKKSGRLNQIIVIKNKKIEFSKIYDSNSDKNIIIVDNRAIYIDNKTLNSLFVSKFLLNKRGKYFKEVIELKNIKILKLN
;
A
#
# COMPACT_ATOMS: atom_id res chain seq x y z
N MET A 1 22.26 -5.15 -33.00
CA MET A 1 21.22 -5.94 -32.29
C MET A 1 21.55 -7.42 -32.43
N ASP A 2 22.85 -7.72 -32.46
CA ASP A 2 23.38 -8.88 -33.19
C ASP A 2 23.59 -10.08 -32.25
N ASN A 3 23.39 -9.85 -30.95
CA ASN A 3 23.36 -10.87 -29.91
C ASN A 3 21.94 -11.37 -29.61
N LEU A 4 20.91 -10.69 -30.12
CA LEU A 4 19.52 -11.12 -30.02
C LEU A 4 19.08 -11.63 -31.39
N ALA A 5 18.90 -12.94 -31.53
CA ALA A 5 18.38 -13.52 -32.77
C ALA A 5 17.03 -12.90 -33.14
N LEU A 6 16.84 -12.56 -34.41
CA LEU A 6 15.53 -12.19 -34.95
C LEU A 6 14.65 -13.44 -34.94
N ASP A 7 13.55 -13.43 -34.19
CA ASP A 7 12.52 -14.47 -34.27
C ASP A 7 11.31 -13.94 -35.06
N LYS A 8 11.06 -14.54 -36.23
CA LYS A 8 9.82 -14.27 -36.99
C LYS A 8 8.69 -15.12 -36.40
N THR A 9 8.20 -14.68 -35.26
CA THR A 9 7.07 -15.33 -34.58
C THR A 9 5.79 -15.13 -35.38
N ASN A 10 5.01 -16.18 -35.60
CA ASN A 10 3.70 -16.05 -36.25
C ASN A 10 2.59 -15.70 -35.23
N LYS A 11 1.37 -15.40 -35.70
CA LYS A 11 0.24 -15.03 -34.83
C LYS A 11 -0.15 -16.14 -33.84
N LYS A 12 -0.06 -17.42 -34.23
CA LYS A 12 -0.40 -18.55 -33.35
C LYS A 12 0.60 -18.68 -32.21
N GLU A 13 1.89 -18.57 -32.52
CA GLU A 13 2.97 -18.57 -31.53
C GLU A 13 2.89 -17.36 -30.59
N LEU A 14 2.52 -16.18 -31.09
CA LEU A 14 2.27 -15.01 -30.24
C LEU A 14 1.16 -15.27 -29.22
N ILE A 15 0.02 -15.80 -29.66
CA ILE A 15 -1.11 -16.15 -28.78
C ILE A 15 -0.67 -17.19 -27.75
N PHE A 16 0.13 -18.17 -28.16
CA PHE A 16 0.69 -19.17 -27.26
C PHE A 16 1.57 -18.55 -26.17
N TYR A 17 2.54 -17.69 -26.52
CA TYR A 17 3.39 -16.99 -25.56
C TYR A 17 2.58 -16.11 -24.59
N LEU A 18 1.61 -15.36 -25.12
CA LEU A 18 0.72 -14.53 -24.30
C LEU A 18 -0.09 -15.37 -23.31
N SER A 19 -0.68 -16.47 -23.79
CA SER A 19 -1.53 -17.35 -22.97
C SER A 19 -0.72 -18.02 -21.88
N ILE A 20 0.45 -18.56 -22.19
CA ILE A 20 1.32 -19.20 -21.19
C ILE A 20 1.79 -18.20 -20.15
N ALA A 21 2.28 -17.03 -20.55
CA ALA A 21 2.77 -16.04 -19.60
C ALA A 21 1.66 -15.53 -18.68
N TYR A 22 0.46 -15.34 -19.23
CA TYR A 22 -0.72 -14.92 -18.46
C TYR A 22 -1.16 -16.00 -17.47
N ILE A 23 -1.35 -17.25 -17.94
CA ILE A 23 -1.73 -18.39 -17.10
C ILE A 23 -0.67 -18.63 -16.02
N PHE A 24 0.61 -18.52 -16.35
CA PHE A 24 1.71 -18.63 -15.39
C PHE A 24 1.61 -17.58 -14.28
N GLY A 25 1.39 -16.31 -14.64
CA GLY A 25 1.20 -15.22 -13.67
C GLY A 25 0.02 -15.44 -12.73
N VAL A 26 -1.10 -15.97 -13.24
CA VAL A 26 -2.29 -16.32 -12.47
C VAL A 26 -1.99 -17.51 -11.55
N PHE A 27 -1.43 -18.59 -12.09
CA PHE A 27 -1.12 -19.82 -11.36
C PHE A 27 -0.22 -19.58 -10.16
N VAL A 28 0.85 -18.80 -10.32
CA VAL A 28 1.78 -18.52 -9.21
C VAL A 28 1.10 -17.79 -8.05
N ARG A 29 0.11 -16.93 -8.33
CA ARG A 29 -0.68 -16.25 -7.28
C ARG A 29 -1.70 -17.16 -6.63
N LEU A 30 -2.26 -18.12 -7.38
CA LEU A 30 -3.15 -19.15 -6.84
C LEU A 30 -2.44 -20.08 -5.85
N LEU A 31 -1.10 -20.16 -5.83
CA LEU A 31 -0.38 -20.96 -4.83
C LEU A 31 -0.67 -20.53 -3.39
N LEU A 32 -0.98 -19.24 -3.17
CA LEU A 32 -1.37 -18.74 -1.86
C LEU A 32 -2.68 -19.39 -1.36
N PHE A 33 -3.53 -19.89 -2.26
CA PHE A 33 -4.76 -20.59 -1.91
C PHE A 33 -4.50 -21.82 -1.03
N ASN A 34 -3.42 -22.56 -1.31
CA ASN A 34 -3.05 -23.74 -0.53
C ASN A 34 -2.73 -23.41 0.93
N ASN A 35 -2.19 -22.22 1.20
CA ASN A 35 -1.87 -21.77 2.55
C ASN A 35 -3.12 -21.35 3.33
N ILE A 36 -4.21 -20.99 2.65
CA ILE A 36 -5.43 -20.41 3.25
C ILE A 36 -6.51 -21.47 3.46
N THR A 37 -6.64 -22.44 2.55
CA THR A 37 -7.68 -23.48 2.58
C THR A 37 -7.69 -24.31 3.85
N GLY A 38 -6.53 -24.59 4.45
CA GLY A 38 -6.42 -25.38 5.68
C GLY A 38 -6.73 -24.63 6.98
N VAL A 39 -7.06 -23.33 6.93
CA VAL A 39 -7.22 -22.49 8.12
C VAL A 39 -8.65 -21.97 8.22
N GLU A 40 -9.49 -22.67 8.99
CA GLU A 40 -10.93 -22.37 9.14
C GLU A 40 -11.22 -20.91 9.56
N GLU A 41 -10.34 -20.31 10.37
CA GLU A 41 -10.43 -18.91 10.81
C GLU A 41 -10.46 -17.89 9.64
N TYR A 42 -10.00 -18.30 8.45
CA TYR A 42 -9.92 -17.46 7.24
C TYR A 42 -11.11 -17.65 6.29
N TRP A 43 -12.14 -18.36 6.75
CA TRP A 43 -13.35 -18.63 5.98
C TRP A 43 -14.59 -18.22 6.76
N PHE A 44 -15.52 -17.57 6.08
CA PHE A 44 -16.82 -17.21 6.64
C PHE A 44 -17.92 -17.68 5.68
N ASP A 45 -18.79 -18.57 6.15
CA ASP A 45 -19.93 -19.08 5.37
C ASP A 45 -19.52 -19.64 4.00
N GLY A 46 -18.55 -20.56 4.01
CA GLY A 46 -18.00 -21.21 2.81
C GLY A 46 -17.17 -20.31 1.88
N ARG A 47 -16.90 -19.06 2.25
CA ARG A 47 -16.20 -18.06 1.44
C ARG A 47 -14.90 -17.60 2.10
N PRO A 48 -13.86 -17.26 1.32
CA PRO A 48 -12.63 -16.70 1.88
C PRO A 48 -12.88 -15.29 2.43
N LEU A 49 -12.20 -14.91 3.50
CA LEU A 49 -12.20 -13.52 3.94
C LEU A 49 -11.53 -12.64 2.88
N PRO A 50 -12.15 -11.58 2.36
CA PRO A 50 -11.64 -10.89 1.16
C PRO A 50 -10.57 -9.83 1.42
N ILE A 51 -10.33 -9.46 2.68
CA ILE A 51 -9.49 -8.31 3.03
C ILE A 51 -8.08 -8.77 3.39
N TYR A 52 -7.14 -8.73 2.43
CA TYR A 52 -5.70 -8.97 2.65
C TYR A 52 -4.81 -7.73 2.43
N SER A 53 -5.33 -6.67 1.83
CA SER A 53 -4.68 -5.35 1.74
C SER A 53 -5.38 -4.33 2.65
N ASP A 54 -4.71 -3.23 2.96
CA ASP A 54 -5.28 -2.16 3.80
C ASP A 54 -6.46 -1.46 3.12
N ASP A 55 -6.41 -1.39 1.79
CA ASP A 55 -7.32 -0.58 0.98
C ASP A 55 -8.50 -1.41 0.42
N ALA A 56 -8.43 -2.74 0.51
CA ALA A 56 -9.47 -3.65 0.00
C ALA A 56 -10.86 -3.33 0.57
N GLY A 57 -10.94 -2.95 1.85
CA GLY A 57 -12.22 -2.66 2.50
C GLY A 57 -12.97 -1.50 1.85
N PHE A 58 -12.25 -0.53 1.30
CA PHE A 58 -12.82 0.64 0.63
C PHE A 58 -13.47 0.23 -0.68
N TYR A 59 -12.70 -0.43 -1.55
CA TYR A 59 -13.18 -0.90 -2.85
C TYR A 59 -14.31 -1.91 -2.71
N GLY A 60 -14.20 -2.82 -1.73
CA GLY A 60 -15.24 -3.80 -1.43
C GLY A 60 -16.54 -3.15 -0.94
N TYR A 61 -16.47 -2.13 -0.07
CA TYR A 61 -17.65 -1.43 0.41
C TYR A 61 -18.38 -0.75 -0.75
N TYR A 62 -17.67 0.04 -1.55
CA TYR A 62 -18.28 0.72 -2.69
C TYR A 62 -18.80 -0.27 -3.74
N ALA A 63 -18.14 -1.41 -3.94
CA ALA A 63 -18.64 -2.45 -4.82
C ALA A 63 -19.95 -3.06 -4.31
N LYS A 64 -20.11 -3.28 -2.99
CA LYS A 64 -21.40 -3.69 -2.40
C LYS A 64 -22.49 -2.63 -2.61
N GLU A 65 -22.16 -1.36 -2.43
CA GLU A 65 -23.11 -0.27 -2.67
C GLU A 65 -23.54 -0.18 -4.13
N ILE A 66 -22.62 -0.36 -5.08
CA ILE A 66 -22.92 -0.42 -6.52
C ILE A 66 -23.83 -1.61 -6.84
N LEU A 67 -23.56 -2.79 -6.27
CA LEU A 67 -24.43 -3.97 -6.41
C LEU A 67 -25.84 -3.71 -5.84
N ASN A 68 -25.96 -2.88 -4.81
CA ASN A 68 -27.23 -2.45 -4.24
C ASN A 68 -27.92 -1.29 -5.01
N GLY A 69 -27.37 -0.89 -6.17
CA GLY A 69 -27.95 0.13 -7.05
C GLY A 69 -27.44 1.55 -6.82
N ALA A 70 -26.41 1.75 -5.98
CA ALA A 70 -25.77 3.06 -5.85
C ALA A 70 -24.97 3.40 -7.12
N ASN A 71 -24.98 4.68 -7.51
CA ASN A 71 -24.20 5.18 -8.63
C ASN A 71 -23.19 6.22 -8.12
N PHE A 72 -21.91 5.99 -8.41
CA PHE A 72 -20.80 6.88 -8.05
C PHE A 72 -20.18 7.48 -9.31
N ALA A 73 -19.58 8.66 -9.18
CA ALA A 73 -18.83 9.28 -10.27
C ALA A 73 -17.70 8.35 -10.74
N PHE A 74 -17.42 8.32 -12.05
CA PHE A 74 -16.31 7.53 -12.60
C PHE A 74 -14.96 8.25 -12.37
N THR A 75 -14.54 8.30 -11.12
CA THR A 75 -13.25 8.84 -10.67
C THR A 75 -12.38 7.72 -10.12
N GLY A 76 -11.06 7.96 -10.02
CA GLY A 76 -10.08 6.93 -9.64
C GLY A 76 -10.29 6.27 -8.28
N ASP A 77 -11.18 6.81 -7.45
CA ASP A 77 -11.56 6.18 -6.19
C ASP A 77 -12.57 5.02 -6.41
N TYR A 78 -13.44 5.12 -7.43
CA TYR A 78 -14.55 4.19 -7.62
C TYR A 78 -14.37 3.22 -8.79
N VAL A 79 -13.44 3.48 -9.72
CA VAL A 79 -13.29 2.61 -10.92
C VAL A 79 -13.01 1.16 -10.54
N LEU A 80 -12.14 0.90 -9.57
CA LEU A 80 -11.87 -0.47 -9.12
C LEU A 80 -13.11 -1.11 -8.46
N ALA A 81 -13.91 -0.34 -7.72
CA ALA A 81 -15.17 -0.82 -7.15
C ALA A 81 -16.18 -1.22 -8.24
N TYR A 82 -16.27 -0.45 -9.32
CA TYR A 82 -17.06 -0.82 -10.50
C TYR A 82 -16.56 -2.11 -11.14
N ILE A 83 -15.24 -2.27 -11.32
CA ILE A 83 -14.67 -3.51 -11.86
C ILE A 83 -15.07 -4.71 -10.98
N ILE A 84 -14.97 -4.60 -9.66
CA ILE A 84 -15.35 -5.66 -8.72
C ILE A 84 -16.86 -5.97 -8.84
N ALA A 85 -17.71 -4.94 -8.76
CA ALA A 85 -19.17 -5.10 -8.80
C ALA A 85 -19.64 -5.71 -10.13
N TYR A 86 -19.19 -5.18 -11.26
CA TYR A 86 -19.55 -5.72 -12.57
C TYR A 86 -19.00 -7.12 -12.82
N THR A 87 -17.80 -7.44 -12.31
CA THR A 87 -17.29 -8.81 -12.38
C THR A 87 -18.20 -9.75 -11.60
N SER A 88 -18.65 -9.37 -10.40
CA SER A 88 -19.59 -10.15 -9.60
C SER A 88 -20.94 -10.33 -10.30
N LEU A 89 -21.50 -9.27 -10.90
CA LEU A 89 -22.73 -9.31 -11.70
C LEU A 89 -22.62 -10.24 -12.92
N LEU A 90 -21.55 -10.10 -13.71
CA LEU A 90 -21.37 -10.84 -14.97
C LEU A 90 -21.06 -12.32 -14.73
N THR A 91 -20.31 -12.65 -13.67
CA THR A 91 -19.92 -14.03 -13.37
C THR A 91 -20.88 -14.74 -12.42
N THR A 92 -21.79 -14.00 -11.78
CA THR A 92 -22.65 -14.47 -10.67
C THR A 92 -21.89 -14.99 -9.44
N ILE A 93 -20.56 -14.80 -9.40
CA ILE A 93 -19.71 -15.19 -8.27
C ILE A 93 -19.86 -14.16 -7.15
N HIS A 94 -19.95 -14.64 -5.91
CA HIS A 94 -20.06 -13.79 -4.73
C HIS A 94 -18.87 -12.80 -4.61
N ILE A 95 -19.16 -11.56 -4.19
CA ILE A 95 -18.16 -10.48 -4.12
C ILE A 95 -16.91 -10.84 -3.30
N ASP A 96 -17.04 -11.59 -2.20
CA ASP A 96 -15.89 -12.05 -1.40
C ASP A 96 -14.89 -12.87 -2.25
N TRP A 97 -15.39 -13.75 -3.11
CA TRP A 97 -14.57 -14.52 -4.04
C TRP A 97 -13.96 -13.63 -5.12
N ILE A 98 -14.71 -12.66 -5.65
CA ILE A 98 -14.18 -11.72 -6.64
C ILE A 98 -13.05 -10.89 -6.03
N MET A 99 -13.25 -10.30 -4.85
CA MET A 99 -12.22 -9.55 -4.15
C MET A 99 -10.98 -10.38 -3.86
N PHE A 100 -11.16 -11.67 -3.58
CA PHE A 100 -10.07 -12.57 -3.32
C PHE A 100 -9.31 -12.99 -4.59
N LEU A 101 -10.00 -13.34 -5.68
CA LEU A 101 -9.40 -13.94 -6.88
C LEU A 101 -8.98 -12.91 -7.93
N LEU A 102 -9.75 -11.83 -8.12
CA LEU A 102 -9.55 -10.85 -9.19
C LEU A 102 -8.14 -10.22 -9.22
N PRO A 103 -7.42 -9.99 -8.11
CA PRO A 103 -6.05 -9.47 -8.16
C PRO A 103 -5.11 -10.35 -8.99
N ALA A 104 -5.29 -11.68 -8.96
CA ALA A 104 -4.46 -12.61 -9.73
C ALA A 104 -4.62 -12.43 -11.24
N PHE A 105 -5.84 -12.18 -11.69
CA PHE A 105 -6.16 -11.96 -13.10
C PHE A 105 -5.71 -10.59 -13.58
N LEU A 106 -5.96 -9.54 -12.79
CA LEU A 106 -5.61 -8.17 -13.14
C LEU A 106 -4.09 -7.97 -13.18
N ALA A 107 -3.36 -8.49 -12.20
CA ALA A 107 -1.91 -8.35 -12.14
C ALA A 107 -1.18 -9.09 -13.26
N SER A 108 -1.78 -10.17 -13.78
CA SER A 108 -1.15 -10.94 -14.86
C SER A 108 -1.24 -10.25 -16.22
N LEU A 109 -2.08 -9.22 -16.39
CA LEU A 109 -2.25 -8.49 -17.66
C LEU A 109 -0.96 -7.78 -18.12
N VAL A 110 -0.07 -7.41 -17.20
CA VAL A 110 1.19 -6.71 -17.52
C VAL A 110 2.11 -7.50 -18.46
N VAL A 111 1.95 -8.82 -18.60
CA VAL A 111 2.72 -9.62 -19.57
C VAL A 111 2.41 -9.22 -21.01
N ILE A 112 1.19 -8.76 -21.28
CA ILE A 112 0.69 -8.42 -22.61
C ILE A 112 1.53 -7.32 -23.27
N PRO A 113 1.69 -6.12 -22.68
CA PRO A 113 2.47 -5.06 -23.30
C PRO A 113 3.94 -5.43 -23.50
N ILE A 114 4.52 -6.25 -22.62
CA ILE A 114 5.91 -6.69 -22.72
C ILE A 114 6.10 -7.64 -23.90
N ILE A 115 5.26 -8.67 -24.03
CA ILE A 115 5.34 -9.64 -25.13
C ILE A 115 4.97 -9.00 -26.46
N MET A 116 3.94 -8.15 -26.49
CA MET A 116 3.56 -7.41 -27.70
C MET A 116 4.68 -6.49 -28.20
N MET A 117 5.39 -5.81 -27.29
CA MET A 117 6.57 -5.03 -27.65
C MET A 117 7.62 -5.92 -28.31
N GLY A 118 8.00 -7.04 -27.69
CA GLY A 118 8.95 -7.96 -28.28
C GLY A 118 8.52 -8.47 -29.66
N TYR A 119 7.26 -8.85 -29.82
CA TYR A 119 6.70 -9.28 -31.10
C TYR A 119 6.86 -8.23 -32.20
N ILE A 120 6.50 -6.96 -31.92
CA ILE A 120 6.66 -5.87 -32.90
C ILE A 120 8.13 -5.63 -33.22
N LEU A 121 9.02 -5.79 -32.24
CA LEU A 121 10.47 -5.68 -32.39
C LEU A 121 11.12 -6.92 -33.03
N ASN A 122 10.36 -7.98 -33.35
CA ASN A 122 10.85 -9.30 -33.78
C ASN A 122 11.83 -9.92 -32.76
N ARG A 123 11.47 -9.86 -31.48
CA ARG A 123 12.21 -10.32 -30.29
C ARG A 123 11.24 -10.97 -29.29
N THR A 124 10.34 -11.82 -29.76
CA THR A 124 9.23 -12.36 -28.96
C THR A 124 9.73 -13.26 -27.85
N GLN A 125 10.62 -14.21 -28.13
CA GLN A 125 11.16 -15.14 -27.14
C GLN A 125 11.88 -14.39 -26.00
N PHE A 126 12.70 -13.38 -26.33
CA PHE A 126 13.33 -12.50 -25.36
C PHE A 126 12.28 -11.86 -24.44
N SER A 127 11.25 -11.25 -25.02
CA SER A 127 10.20 -10.60 -24.24
C SER A 127 9.33 -11.56 -23.43
N PHE A 128 9.15 -12.80 -23.91
CA PHE A 128 8.46 -13.85 -23.18
C PHE A 128 9.22 -14.21 -21.90
N PHE A 129 10.54 -14.41 -21.97
CA PHE A 129 11.36 -14.65 -20.78
C PHE A 129 11.33 -13.46 -19.79
N VAL A 130 11.33 -12.24 -20.31
CA VAL A 130 11.18 -11.03 -19.48
C VAL A 130 9.82 -11.03 -18.79
N ALA A 131 8.75 -11.37 -19.51
CA ALA A 131 7.40 -11.37 -18.98
C ALA A 131 7.20 -12.39 -17.86
N ILE A 132 7.66 -13.64 -18.05
CA ILE A 132 7.52 -14.69 -17.03
C ILE A 132 8.37 -14.43 -15.78
N ILE A 133 9.55 -13.81 -15.89
CA ILE A 133 10.35 -13.41 -14.72
C ILE A 133 9.71 -12.19 -14.04
N GLY A 134 9.31 -11.17 -14.81
CA GLY A 134 8.78 -9.92 -14.27
C GLY A 134 7.43 -10.07 -13.57
N VAL A 135 6.53 -10.94 -14.07
CA VAL A 135 5.18 -11.13 -13.50
C VAL A 135 5.18 -11.82 -12.13
N VAL A 136 6.26 -12.55 -11.83
CA VAL A 136 6.52 -13.19 -10.53
C VAL A 136 7.60 -12.47 -9.72
N GLY A 137 8.06 -11.30 -10.18
CA GLY A 137 9.07 -10.52 -9.45
C GLY A 137 8.58 -10.21 -8.03
N ILE A 138 9.39 -10.50 -7.01
CA ILE A 138 8.95 -10.54 -5.61
C ILE A 138 8.30 -9.22 -5.15
N ASN A 139 8.87 -8.07 -5.53
CA ASN A 139 8.33 -6.76 -5.21
C ASN A 139 6.95 -6.52 -5.81
N TYR A 140 6.72 -7.02 -7.04
CA TYR A 140 5.41 -6.94 -7.66
C TYR A 140 4.43 -7.93 -7.01
N TYR A 141 4.88 -9.16 -6.74
CA TYR A 141 4.08 -10.18 -6.07
C TYR A 141 3.55 -9.72 -4.71
N THR A 142 4.37 -9.06 -3.89
CA THR A 142 3.96 -8.54 -2.56
C THR A 142 2.82 -7.52 -2.60
N ARG A 143 2.49 -7.00 -3.79
CA ARG A 143 1.39 -6.03 -4.01
C ARG A 143 0.36 -6.53 -5.02
N SER A 144 0.35 -7.83 -5.29
CA SER A 144 -0.56 -8.43 -6.28
C SER A 144 -0.87 -9.90 -6.03
N TYR A 145 -0.57 -10.42 -4.84
CA TYR A 145 -0.93 -11.78 -4.44
C TYR A 145 -2.46 -11.92 -4.25
N LEU A 146 -2.92 -13.15 -4.08
CA LEU A 146 -4.35 -13.46 -3.89
C LEU A 146 -4.97 -12.69 -2.71
N GLY A 147 -6.08 -11.99 -2.93
CA GLY A 147 -6.72 -11.13 -1.93
C GLY A 147 -6.09 -9.74 -1.77
N TYR A 148 -4.96 -9.44 -2.42
CA TYR A 148 -4.40 -8.08 -2.46
C TYR A 148 -5.21 -7.21 -3.43
N MET A 149 -6.45 -6.89 -3.04
CA MET A 149 -7.36 -6.06 -3.83
C MET A 149 -6.97 -4.59 -3.69
N ASP A 150 -6.26 -4.08 -4.70
CA ASP A 150 -5.78 -2.70 -4.79
C ASP A 150 -5.54 -2.35 -6.27
N THR A 151 -5.27 -1.08 -6.55
CA THR A 151 -5.01 -0.53 -7.89
C THR A 151 -3.68 -1.00 -8.50
N ASP A 152 -2.76 -1.51 -7.69
CA ASP A 152 -1.38 -1.87 -8.08
C ASP A 152 -1.31 -2.84 -9.28
N GLY A 153 -2.22 -3.83 -9.35
CA GLY A 153 -2.28 -4.80 -10.45
C GLY A 153 -2.47 -4.13 -11.81
N ILE A 154 -3.44 -3.22 -11.92
CA ILE A 154 -3.75 -2.47 -13.14
C ILE A 154 -2.72 -1.36 -13.39
N ASN A 155 -2.23 -0.68 -12.34
CA ASN A 155 -1.22 0.37 -12.45
C ASN A 155 0.01 -0.12 -13.23
N MET A 156 0.46 -1.34 -12.96
CA MET A 156 1.59 -1.98 -13.65
C MET A 156 1.28 -2.28 -15.12
N PHE A 157 0.09 -2.80 -15.44
CA PHE A 157 -0.33 -2.98 -16.83
C PHE A 157 -0.34 -1.65 -17.60
N LEU A 158 -0.87 -0.58 -17.01
CA LEU A 158 -0.99 0.73 -17.67
C LEU A 158 0.37 1.41 -17.88
N ILE A 159 1.22 1.44 -16.86
CA ILE A 159 2.53 2.09 -16.98
C ILE A 159 3.44 1.34 -17.97
N TYR A 160 3.42 0.01 -17.97
CA TYR A 160 4.23 -0.77 -18.91
C TYR A 160 3.67 -0.71 -20.33
N SER A 161 2.34 -0.65 -20.51
CA SER A 161 1.73 -0.38 -21.82
C SER A 161 2.14 0.99 -22.37
N LEU A 162 2.17 2.02 -21.52
CA LEU A 162 2.65 3.36 -21.88
C LEU A 162 4.08 3.33 -22.41
N VAL A 163 5.01 2.73 -21.65
CA VAL A 163 6.45 2.73 -21.99
C VAL A 163 6.78 1.80 -23.14
N ALA A 164 6.22 0.59 -23.15
CA ALA A 164 6.40 -0.38 -24.23
C ALA A 164 6.01 0.23 -25.58
N SER A 165 4.88 0.94 -25.62
CA SER A 165 4.43 1.64 -26.82
C SER A 165 5.36 2.81 -27.22
N ILE A 166 5.91 3.58 -26.26
CA ILE A 166 6.92 4.61 -26.55
C ILE A 166 8.16 3.98 -27.21
N VAL A 167 8.66 2.87 -26.65
CA VAL A 167 9.81 2.15 -27.22
C VAL A 167 9.51 1.69 -28.65
N VAL A 168 8.32 1.14 -28.90
CA VAL A 168 7.89 0.70 -30.24
C VAL A 168 7.83 1.88 -31.23
N VAL A 169 7.24 3.02 -30.85
CA VAL A 169 7.17 4.22 -31.70
C VAL A 169 8.57 4.67 -32.11
N ILE A 170 9.51 4.68 -31.17
CA ILE A 170 10.87 5.15 -31.40
C ILE A 170 11.67 4.16 -32.25
N TYR A 171 11.48 2.86 -32.05
CA TYR A 171 12.15 1.84 -32.83
C TYR A 171 11.61 1.78 -34.27
N LYS A 172 10.29 1.74 -34.44
CA LYS A 172 9.64 1.64 -35.76
C LYS A 172 9.54 2.96 -36.52
N LYS A 173 9.81 4.08 -35.85
CA LYS A 173 9.60 5.44 -36.38
C LYS A 173 8.16 5.64 -36.88
N ASP A 174 7.19 5.13 -36.12
CA ASP A 174 5.78 5.14 -36.49
C ASP A 174 4.89 5.54 -35.32
N LEU A 175 4.21 6.68 -35.47
CA LEU A 175 3.31 7.24 -34.45
C LEU A 175 2.04 6.43 -34.25
N ARG A 176 1.64 5.55 -35.18
CA ARG A 176 0.40 4.76 -35.03
C ARG A 176 0.39 3.94 -33.74
N PHE A 177 1.57 3.48 -33.31
CA PHE A 177 1.70 2.73 -32.06
C PHE A 177 1.43 3.57 -30.82
N SER A 178 1.57 4.91 -30.88
CA SER A 178 1.32 5.81 -29.75
C SER A 178 -0.12 5.79 -29.23
N ILE A 179 -1.09 5.23 -29.98
CA ILE A 179 -2.47 5.07 -29.51
C ILE A 179 -2.54 4.27 -28.20
N ILE A 180 -1.68 3.26 -28.03
CA ILE A 180 -1.59 2.48 -26.79
C ILE A 180 -1.08 3.35 -25.66
N SER A 181 -0.08 4.20 -25.91
CA SER A 181 0.42 5.18 -24.94
C SER A 181 -0.66 6.19 -24.53
N ILE A 182 -1.44 6.72 -25.48
CA ILE A 182 -2.54 7.67 -25.20
C ILE A 182 -3.61 7.01 -24.33
N ILE A 183 -4.11 5.84 -24.73
CA ILE A 183 -5.16 5.13 -23.98
C ILE A 183 -4.65 4.76 -22.59
N SER A 184 -3.44 4.23 -22.48
CA SER A 184 -2.86 3.83 -21.19
C SER A 184 -2.68 5.02 -20.26
N LEU A 185 -2.16 6.14 -20.76
CA LEU A 185 -1.98 7.39 -20.00
C LEU A 185 -3.32 7.91 -19.49
N LEU A 186 -4.31 8.01 -20.38
CA LEU A 186 -5.61 8.58 -20.05
C LEU A 186 -6.43 7.67 -19.13
N PHE A 187 -6.38 6.36 -19.34
CA PHE A 187 -7.02 5.43 -18.42
C PHE A 187 -6.34 5.48 -17.06
N PHE A 188 -5.01 5.58 -17.01
CA PHE A 188 -4.30 5.67 -15.74
C PHE A 188 -4.64 6.95 -14.96
N LEU A 189 -4.81 8.08 -15.66
CA LEU A 189 -5.31 9.33 -15.08
C LEU A 189 -6.72 9.19 -14.47
N GLY A 190 -7.61 8.46 -15.13
CA GLY A 190 -8.97 8.22 -14.66
C GLY A 190 -9.08 7.12 -13.58
N PHE A 191 -8.16 6.16 -13.59
CA PHE A 191 -8.22 4.95 -12.78
C PHE A 191 -7.59 5.10 -11.39
N TYR A 192 -6.46 5.80 -11.27
CA TYR A 192 -5.71 5.86 -10.02
C TYR A 192 -5.57 7.30 -9.53
N HIS A 193 -6.08 7.57 -8.32
CA HIS A 193 -6.12 8.92 -7.74
C HIS A 193 -4.73 9.58 -7.62
N SER A 194 -3.68 8.81 -7.34
CA SER A 194 -2.30 9.31 -7.23
C SER A 194 -1.50 9.23 -8.55
N SER A 195 -2.15 8.92 -9.68
CA SER A 195 -1.49 8.79 -11.00
C SER A 195 -0.91 10.11 -11.52
N LYS A 196 -1.51 11.25 -11.16
CA LYS A 196 -1.14 12.57 -11.70
C LYS A 196 0.34 12.90 -11.49
N SER A 197 0.82 12.78 -10.26
CA SER A 197 2.24 13.04 -9.92
C SER A 197 3.17 12.01 -10.53
N LEU A 198 2.75 10.74 -10.56
CA LEU A 198 3.53 9.64 -11.11
C LEU A 198 3.72 9.81 -12.63
N ILE A 199 2.63 9.93 -13.38
CA ILE A 199 2.64 10.11 -14.83
C ILE A 199 3.34 11.42 -15.19
N GLY A 200 3.05 12.51 -14.49
CA GLY A 200 3.72 13.79 -14.72
C GLY A 200 5.23 13.69 -14.59
N GLY A 201 5.74 13.14 -13.49
CA GLY A 201 7.18 12.97 -13.27
C GLY A 201 7.83 12.06 -14.30
N VAL A 202 7.14 10.96 -14.65
CA VAL A 202 7.62 9.99 -15.64
C VAL A 202 7.64 10.59 -17.06
N LEU A 203 6.60 11.33 -17.47
CA LEU A 203 6.55 12.00 -18.78
C LEU A 203 7.63 13.07 -18.92
N VAL A 204 7.90 13.84 -17.86
CA VAL A 204 9.02 14.80 -17.85
C VAL A 204 10.35 14.05 -18.02
N GLY A 205 10.53 12.94 -17.30
CA GLY A 205 11.70 12.07 -17.46
C GLY A 205 11.86 11.59 -18.90
N TYR A 206 10.77 11.14 -19.54
CA TYR A 206 10.79 10.70 -20.93
C TYR A 206 11.10 11.85 -21.90
N LEU A 207 10.53 13.04 -21.68
CA LEU A 207 10.82 14.21 -22.51
C LEU A 207 12.30 14.57 -22.43
N VAL A 208 12.87 14.64 -21.22
CA VAL A 208 14.30 14.95 -21.00
C VAL A 208 15.18 13.91 -21.69
N ILE A 209 14.88 12.62 -21.51
CA ILE A 209 15.58 11.53 -22.18
C ILE A 209 15.49 11.66 -23.71
N GLY A 210 14.31 11.96 -24.25
CA GLY A 210 14.10 12.20 -25.68
C GLY A 210 14.93 13.38 -26.19
N MET A 211 14.98 14.48 -25.44
CA MET A 211 15.78 15.66 -25.76
C MET A 211 17.29 15.43 -25.67
N ILE A 212 17.76 14.51 -24.82
CA ILE A 212 19.20 14.21 -24.73
C ILE A 212 19.64 13.25 -25.83
N PHE A 213 18.92 12.12 -25.98
CA PHE A 213 19.39 11.01 -26.81
C PHE A 213 18.85 11.03 -28.25
N TYR A 214 17.77 11.78 -28.49
CA TYR A 214 17.04 11.78 -29.76
C TYR A 214 16.66 13.19 -30.25
N PHE A 215 17.44 14.21 -29.86
CA PHE A 215 17.12 15.62 -30.15
C PHE A 215 16.93 15.97 -31.63
N LYS A 216 17.52 15.19 -32.56
CA LYS A 216 17.36 15.42 -34.01
C LYS A 216 16.10 14.78 -34.58
N GLU A 217 15.43 13.92 -33.82
CA GLU A 217 14.35 13.09 -34.33
C GLU A 217 12.98 13.73 -34.11
N LYS A 218 12.36 14.23 -35.18
CA LYS A 218 11.04 14.89 -35.14
C LYS A 218 9.96 14.04 -34.45
N ILE A 219 10.01 12.71 -34.61
CA ILE A 219 9.01 11.80 -34.05
C ILE A 219 8.93 11.86 -32.52
N ILE A 220 10.03 12.13 -31.84
CA ILE A 220 10.09 12.27 -30.39
C ILE A 220 9.27 13.48 -29.94
N TYR A 221 9.43 14.60 -30.64
CA TYR A 221 8.69 15.80 -30.33
C TYR A 221 7.21 15.64 -30.62
N GLN A 222 6.85 15.00 -31.74
CA GLN A 222 5.47 14.69 -32.08
C GLN A 222 4.82 13.81 -31.01
N LEU A 223 5.51 12.75 -30.59
CA LEU A 223 5.06 11.85 -29.53
C LEU A 223 4.82 12.60 -28.22
N PHE A 224 5.77 13.43 -27.78
CA PHE A 224 5.63 14.14 -26.51
C PHE A 224 4.66 15.33 -26.56
N ILE A 225 4.44 15.95 -27.73
CA ILE A 225 3.33 16.90 -27.92
C ILE A 225 2.00 16.17 -27.73
N ILE A 226 1.81 15.01 -28.37
CA ILE A 226 0.58 14.23 -28.22
C ILE A 226 0.39 13.84 -26.74
N LEU A 227 1.37 13.18 -26.13
CA LEU A 227 1.25 12.69 -24.74
C LEU A 227 1.14 13.83 -23.72
N GLY A 228 1.86 14.93 -23.93
CA GLY A 228 1.79 16.12 -23.09
C GLY A 228 0.40 16.77 -23.14
N LEU A 229 -0.15 16.97 -24.35
CA LEU A 229 -1.51 17.49 -24.51
C LEU A 229 -2.55 16.51 -23.97
N SER A 230 -2.39 15.20 -24.19
CA SER A 230 -3.26 14.17 -23.59
C SER A 230 -3.32 14.31 -22.07
N PHE A 231 -2.16 14.47 -21.43
CA PHE A 231 -2.08 14.63 -19.99
C PHE A 231 -2.77 15.90 -19.50
N VAL A 232 -2.49 17.05 -20.12
CA VAL A 232 -2.99 18.36 -19.68
C VAL A 232 -4.48 18.51 -19.90
N ILE A 233 -4.97 18.12 -21.07
CA ILE A 233 -6.40 18.15 -21.39
C ILE A 233 -7.13 17.13 -20.51
N GLY A 234 -6.52 15.97 -20.26
CA GLY A 234 -7.07 14.95 -19.37
C GLY A 234 -7.28 15.45 -17.94
N LEU A 235 -6.32 16.24 -17.42
CA LEU A 235 -6.42 16.85 -16.09
C LEU A 235 -7.50 17.93 -16.00
N LYS A 236 -7.65 18.78 -17.03
CA LYS A 236 -8.53 19.97 -16.97
C LYS A 236 -9.95 19.70 -17.46
N PHE A 237 -10.09 18.96 -18.55
CA PHE A 237 -11.37 18.77 -19.26
C PHE A 237 -11.88 17.32 -19.19
N GLY A 238 -11.08 16.39 -18.68
CA GLY A 238 -11.46 15.00 -18.50
C GLY A 238 -10.97 14.05 -19.61
N VAL A 239 -11.02 12.76 -19.30
CA VAL A 239 -10.39 11.68 -20.08
C VAL A 239 -10.97 11.53 -21.49
N LEU A 240 -12.29 11.60 -21.65
CA LEU A 240 -12.96 11.40 -22.95
C LEU A 240 -12.66 12.52 -23.95
N ILE A 241 -12.74 13.78 -23.50
CA ILE A 241 -12.39 14.96 -24.32
C ILE A 241 -10.92 14.87 -24.73
N SER A 242 -10.05 14.53 -23.79
CA SER A 242 -8.62 14.34 -24.07
C SER A 242 -8.35 13.25 -25.10
N LEU A 243 -9.07 12.12 -25.02
CA LEU A 243 -8.93 11.03 -25.99
C LEU A 243 -9.33 11.48 -27.40
N ALA A 244 -10.44 12.19 -27.54
CA ALA A 244 -10.91 12.70 -28.84
C ALA A 244 -9.90 13.67 -29.47
N ILE A 245 -9.43 14.66 -28.70
CA ILE A 245 -8.45 15.65 -29.17
C ILE A 245 -7.11 14.98 -29.50
N SER A 246 -6.60 14.12 -28.61
CA SER A 246 -5.31 13.43 -28.82
C SER A 246 -5.35 12.51 -30.04
N SER A 247 -6.47 11.84 -30.28
CA SER A 247 -6.67 11.00 -31.48
C SER A 247 -6.71 11.85 -32.74
N THR A 248 -7.30 13.05 -32.68
CA THR A 248 -7.35 13.99 -33.81
C THR A 248 -5.94 14.51 -34.15
N ILE A 249 -5.15 14.88 -33.13
CA ILE A 249 -3.76 15.30 -33.30
C ILE A 249 -2.92 14.15 -33.87
N LEU A 250 -3.12 12.92 -33.37
CA LEU A 250 -2.45 11.74 -33.91
C LEU A 250 -2.80 11.53 -35.38
N LEU A 251 -4.08 11.63 -35.78
CA LEU A 251 -4.50 11.52 -37.17
C LEU A 251 -3.88 12.61 -38.05
N PHE A 252 -3.79 13.84 -37.56
CA PHE A 252 -3.10 14.94 -38.22
C PHE A 252 -1.61 14.60 -38.46
N PHE A 253 -0.91 14.06 -37.45
CA PHE A 253 0.47 13.61 -37.59
C PHE A 253 0.65 12.29 -38.36
N ILE A 254 -0.40 11.53 -38.65
CA ILE A 254 -0.29 10.35 -39.52
C ILE A 254 -0.51 10.75 -40.97
N LYS A 255 -1.51 11.60 -41.24
CA LYS A 255 -1.94 11.97 -42.60
C LYS A 255 -1.27 13.24 -43.15
N GLY A 256 -0.80 14.13 -42.28
CA GLY A 256 -0.26 15.44 -42.69
C GLY A 256 1.11 15.34 -43.35
N ASN A 257 1.47 16.37 -44.14
CA ASN A 257 2.81 16.51 -44.74
C ASN A 257 3.81 17.17 -43.77
N TYR A 258 3.85 16.68 -42.53
CA TYR A 258 4.61 17.27 -41.41
C TYR A 258 6.13 17.13 -41.52
N LYS A 259 6.64 16.38 -42.52
CA LYS A 259 8.07 16.31 -42.82
C LYS A 259 8.65 17.70 -43.14
N ILE A 260 7.82 18.60 -43.66
CA ILE A 260 8.17 19.97 -44.05
C ILE A 260 8.34 20.88 -42.81
N ILE A 261 7.70 20.56 -41.67
CA ILE A 261 7.73 21.41 -40.47
C ILE A 261 9.15 21.41 -39.86
N PRO A 262 9.78 22.57 -39.65
CA PRO A 262 11.12 22.66 -39.07
C PRO A 262 11.13 22.19 -37.61
N LEU A 263 12.24 21.58 -37.18
CA LEU A 263 12.40 21.05 -35.82
C LEU A 263 12.21 22.14 -34.75
N GLN A 264 12.65 23.36 -35.05
CA GLN A 264 12.54 24.53 -34.17
C GLN A 264 11.09 24.83 -33.79
N LEU A 265 10.14 24.62 -34.71
CA LEU A 265 8.72 24.83 -34.42
C LEU A 265 8.21 23.79 -33.41
N TYR A 266 8.62 22.53 -33.53
CA TYR A 266 8.26 21.49 -32.56
C TYR A 266 8.84 21.77 -31.18
N VAL A 267 10.10 22.21 -31.12
CA VAL A 267 10.73 22.63 -29.86
C VAL A 267 9.96 23.81 -29.25
N GLY A 268 9.62 24.82 -30.06
CA GLY A 268 8.80 25.96 -29.64
C GLY A 268 7.42 25.54 -29.11
N LEU A 269 6.75 24.60 -29.79
CA LEU A 269 5.46 24.05 -29.34
C LEU A 269 5.58 23.30 -28.01
N ILE A 270 6.67 22.55 -27.78
CA ILE A 270 6.90 21.91 -26.48
C ILE A 270 7.12 22.96 -25.39
N PHE A 271 7.95 23.99 -25.63
CA PHE A 271 8.14 25.06 -24.67
C PHE A 271 6.82 25.79 -24.37
N LEU A 272 6.05 26.15 -25.40
CA LEU A 272 4.75 26.77 -25.24
C LEU A 272 3.76 25.87 -24.49
N SER A 273 3.80 24.56 -24.75
CA SER A 273 2.99 23.59 -24.02
C SER A 273 3.40 23.56 -22.55
N ILE A 274 4.68 23.46 -22.22
CA ILE A 274 5.20 23.49 -20.85
C ILE A 274 4.75 24.77 -20.14
N PHE A 275 4.95 25.93 -20.75
CA PHE A 275 4.48 27.21 -20.21
C PHE A 275 2.95 27.20 -20.00
N GLY A 276 2.19 26.72 -20.98
CA GLY A 276 0.75 26.55 -20.87
C GLY A 276 0.34 25.65 -19.69
N VAL A 277 1.06 24.55 -19.45
CA VAL A 277 0.83 23.69 -18.27
C VAL A 277 1.05 24.44 -16.97
N LEU A 278 2.15 25.19 -16.87
CA LEU A 278 2.48 25.96 -15.67
C LEU A 278 1.37 26.99 -15.32
N PHE A 279 0.67 27.53 -16.33
CA PHE A 279 -0.45 28.46 -16.14
C PHE A 279 -1.81 27.79 -15.95
N LEU A 280 -2.06 26.65 -16.59
CA LEU A 280 -3.39 26.02 -16.62
C LEU A 280 -3.62 24.98 -15.52
N VAL A 281 -2.55 24.42 -14.97
CA VAL A 281 -2.61 23.35 -13.97
C VAL A 281 -2.10 23.88 -12.65
N ASP A 282 -2.91 23.75 -11.60
CA ASP A 282 -2.45 24.03 -10.24
C ASP A 282 -1.43 22.97 -9.79
N LEU A 283 -0.16 23.31 -10.00
CA LEU A 283 0.99 22.50 -9.62
C LEU A 283 1.14 22.37 -8.11
N SER A 284 0.45 23.17 -7.29
CA SER A 284 0.53 23.07 -5.83
C SER A 284 0.10 21.68 -5.34
N SER A 285 -0.89 21.06 -5.99
CA SER A 285 -1.36 19.71 -5.68
C SER A 285 -0.32 18.62 -6.02
N ILE A 286 0.38 18.77 -7.14
CA ILE A 286 1.44 17.84 -7.56
C ILE A 286 2.68 18.05 -6.70
N TYR A 287 3.06 19.29 -6.46
CA TYR A 287 4.21 19.70 -5.65
C TYR A 287 4.05 19.28 -4.19
N SER A 288 2.89 19.54 -3.57
CA SER A 288 2.58 19.07 -2.22
C SER A 288 2.66 17.55 -2.13
N ARG A 289 2.12 16.83 -3.13
CA ARG A 289 2.22 15.37 -3.17
C ARG A 289 3.66 14.87 -3.34
N VAL A 290 4.48 15.55 -4.14
CA VAL A 290 5.92 15.24 -4.26
C VAL A 290 6.65 15.53 -2.95
N LEU A 291 6.35 16.64 -2.28
CA LEU A 291 6.90 16.99 -0.98
C LEU A 291 6.50 16.00 0.12
N ASP A 292 5.26 15.51 0.12
CA ASP A 292 4.78 14.48 1.06
C ASP A 292 5.68 13.24 1.03
N TYR A 293 6.20 12.87 -0.15
CA TYR A 293 7.11 11.74 -0.34
C TYR A 293 8.59 12.11 -0.18
N ALA A 294 9.01 13.29 -0.66
CA ALA A 294 10.41 13.70 -0.70
C ALA A 294 10.93 14.19 0.66
N ASN A 295 10.07 14.85 1.43
CA ASN A 295 10.33 15.40 2.75
C ASN A 295 9.33 14.79 3.73
N ILE A 296 9.55 13.53 4.11
CA ILE A 296 8.82 12.88 5.21
C ILE A 296 9.30 13.54 6.53
N GLY A 297 8.85 14.77 6.77
CA GLY A 297 8.96 15.39 8.07
C GLY A 297 8.18 14.55 9.07
N ALA A 298 8.75 14.33 10.26
CA ALA A 298 8.06 13.60 11.32
C ALA A 298 6.78 14.31 11.78
N VAL A 299 6.61 15.59 11.44
CA VAL A 299 5.53 16.47 11.90
C VAL A 299 4.98 17.28 10.73
N VAL A 300 3.66 17.44 10.68
CA VAL A 300 2.91 18.30 9.76
C VAL A 300 2.25 19.42 10.56
N SER A 301 2.21 20.63 9.99
CA SER A 301 1.51 21.77 10.60
C SER A 301 0.07 21.85 10.10
N ILE A 302 -0.90 21.94 11.01
CA ILE A 302 -2.31 22.25 10.74
C ILE A 302 -2.63 23.57 11.46
N GLY A 303 -2.62 24.68 10.72
CA GLY A 303 -2.67 26.02 11.34
C GLY A 303 -1.47 26.24 12.27
N GLU A 304 -1.74 26.66 13.51
CA GLU A 304 -0.72 26.81 14.56
C GLU A 304 -0.25 25.46 15.17
N PHE A 305 -0.95 24.37 14.87
CA PHE A 305 -0.71 23.08 15.51
C PHE A 305 0.30 22.22 14.77
N LYS A 306 1.16 21.54 15.52
CA LYS A 306 2.15 20.60 15.00
C LYS A 306 1.80 19.18 15.41
N ILE A 307 1.40 18.35 14.44
CA ILE A 307 0.99 16.95 14.66
C ILE A 307 1.90 15.95 13.95
N MET A 308 1.92 14.70 14.41
CA MET A 308 2.70 13.64 13.76
C MET A 308 2.22 13.41 12.32
N ASN A 309 3.16 13.29 11.37
CA ASN A 309 2.83 12.91 10.00
C ASN A 309 2.48 11.42 9.94
N VAL A 310 1.27 11.08 9.49
CA VAL A 310 0.84 9.67 9.35
C VAL A 310 1.76 8.90 8.41
N LEU A 311 2.20 9.52 7.31
CA LEU A 311 3.10 8.90 6.33
C LEU A 311 4.42 8.46 6.95
N SER A 312 4.89 9.15 8.00
CA SER A 312 6.11 8.78 8.73
C SER A 312 5.92 7.63 9.74
N THR A 313 4.68 7.18 9.96
CA THR A 313 4.35 6.04 10.84
C THR A 313 4.02 4.75 10.11
N VAL A 314 3.78 4.83 8.79
CA VAL A 314 3.56 3.66 7.95
C VAL A 314 4.83 2.82 7.93
N SER A 315 4.71 1.51 8.18
CA SER A 315 5.86 0.60 8.25
C SER A 315 6.73 0.58 6.98
N GLU A 316 6.18 1.08 5.86
CA GLU A 316 6.81 1.20 4.54
C GLU A 316 7.81 2.37 4.39
N THR A 317 7.96 3.27 5.37
CA THR A 317 8.75 4.53 5.25
C THR A 317 9.98 4.62 6.17
N GLN A 318 10.41 3.53 6.79
CA GLN A 318 11.67 3.52 7.55
C GLN A 318 12.86 3.71 6.59
N GLN A 319 13.70 4.71 6.85
CA GLN A 319 14.93 4.96 6.09
C GLN A 319 15.81 3.70 6.11
N ARG A 320 15.97 3.10 4.94
CA ARG A 320 16.75 1.89 4.69
C ARG A 320 17.81 2.21 3.64
N GLY A 321 18.92 1.48 3.61
CA GLY A 321 19.82 1.51 2.46
C GLY A 321 19.09 1.02 1.20
N ILE A 322 19.57 1.45 0.03
CA ILE A 322 18.98 1.12 -1.28
C ILE A 322 18.81 -0.39 -1.52
N PHE A 323 19.68 -1.22 -0.90
CA PHE A 323 19.62 -2.68 -0.98
C PHE A 323 18.99 -3.36 0.23
N ASP A 324 18.75 -2.64 1.33
CA ASP A 324 18.24 -3.24 2.57
C ASP A 324 16.80 -3.72 2.45
N ILE A 325 16.07 -3.19 1.46
CA ILE A 325 14.73 -3.65 1.11
C ILE A 325 14.75 -5.13 0.67
N TYR A 326 15.89 -5.62 0.16
CA TYR A 326 16.06 -7.00 -0.30
C TYR A 326 16.63 -7.96 0.75
N ASN A 327 17.06 -7.48 1.93
CA ASN A 327 17.68 -8.35 2.94
C ASN A 327 16.74 -9.42 3.50
N GLY A 328 15.41 -9.22 3.36
CA GLY A 328 14.40 -10.23 3.72
C GLY A 328 14.18 -11.32 2.67
N PHE A 329 14.85 -11.23 1.52
CA PHE A 329 14.66 -12.15 0.40
C PHE A 329 15.96 -12.88 0.04
N ILE A 330 15.87 -14.19 -0.10
CA ILE A 330 16.99 -15.05 -0.47
C ILE A 330 17.44 -14.68 -1.88
N GLY A 331 18.72 -14.31 -2.03
CA GLY A 331 19.38 -14.09 -3.32
C GLY A 331 18.91 -12.92 -4.19
N VAL A 332 17.81 -12.25 -3.85
CA VAL A 332 17.22 -11.16 -4.67
C VAL A 332 18.16 -9.96 -4.80
N LYS A 333 18.94 -9.64 -3.75
CA LYS A 333 19.96 -8.58 -3.81
C LYS A 333 20.95 -8.79 -4.97
N TYR A 334 21.41 -10.01 -5.17
CA TYR A 334 22.36 -10.34 -6.24
C TYR A 334 21.69 -10.30 -7.62
N TYR A 335 20.45 -10.82 -7.72
CA TYR A 335 19.65 -10.69 -8.94
C TYR A 335 19.51 -9.22 -9.36
N VAL A 336 19.18 -8.31 -8.43
CA VAL A 336 19.04 -6.87 -8.73
C VAL A 336 20.34 -6.27 -9.27
N ILE A 337 21.49 -6.62 -8.70
CA ILE A 337 22.79 -6.10 -9.16
C ILE A 337 23.07 -6.56 -10.60
N VAL A 338 22.95 -7.86 -10.86
CA VAL A 338 23.19 -8.46 -12.19
C VAL A 338 22.21 -7.92 -13.22
N ALA A 339 20.92 -7.86 -12.86
CA ALA A 339 19.85 -7.31 -13.67
C ALA A 339 20.12 -5.85 -14.06
N THR A 340 20.55 -5.01 -13.12
CA THR A 340 20.84 -3.60 -13.40
C THR A 340 22.03 -3.43 -14.33
N MET A 341 23.11 -4.21 -14.14
CA MET A 341 24.23 -4.23 -15.10
C MET A 341 23.76 -4.63 -16.50
N GLY A 342 22.98 -5.71 -16.59
CA GLY A 342 22.39 -6.17 -17.84
C GLY A 342 21.47 -5.14 -18.49
N TYR A 343 20.73 -4.36 -17.71
CA TYR A 343 19.86 -3.29 -18.21
C TYR A 343 20.68 -2.15 -18.81
N PHE A 344 21.77 -1.71 -18.17
CA PHE A 344 22.64 -0.69 -18.75
C PHE A 344 23.36 -1.20 -20.01
N LEU A 345 23.75 -2.47 -20.05
CA LEU A 345 24.27 -3.11 -21.27
C LEU A 345 23.22 -3.15 -22.39
N LEU A 346 21.94 -3.41 -22.06
CA LEU A 346 20.82 -3.35 -22.99
C LEU A 346 20.68 -1.94 -23.55
N VAL A 347 20.63 -0.91 -22.70
CA VAL A 347 20.51 0.49 -23.12
C VAL A 347 21.70 0.93 -23.98
N TYR A 348 22.91 0.51 -23.63
CA TYR A 348 24.11 0.83 -24.39
C TYR A 348 24.06 0.29 -25.83
N LYS A 349 23.54 -0.93 -26.02
CA LYS A 349 23.41 -1.56 -27.35
C LYS A 349 22.10 -1.18 -28.07
N HIS A 350 21.05 -0.92 -27.30
CA HIS A 350 19.68 -0.67 -27.72
C HIS A 350 19.13 0.56 -27.02
N ARG A 351 19.54 1.73 -27.53
CA ARG A 351 19.23 3.04 -26.95
C ARG A 351 17.75 3.29 -26.73
N GLU A 352 16.86 2.62 -27.46
CA GLU A 352 15.40 2.76 -27.33
C GLU A 352 14.88 2.28 -25.98
N PHE A 353 15.56 1.34 -25.32
CA PHE A 353 15.17 0.85 -24.00
C PHE A 353 15.45 1.86 -22.88
N ILE A 354 16.15 2.97 -23.14
CA ILE A 354 16.40 4.02 -22.15
C ILE A 354 15.11 4.62 -21.56
N PHE A 355 13.99 4.52 -22.27
CA PHE A 355 12.69 4.98 -21.76
C PHE A 355 12.14 4.12 -20.61
N PHE A 356 12.75 2.97 -20.29
CA PHE A 356 12.44 2.26 -19.04
C PHE A 356 13.20 2.82 -17.82
N LEU A 357 14.18 3.71 -18.03
CA LEU A 357 15.07 4.20 -16.97
C LEU A 357 14.31 4.95 -15.86
N PRO A 358 13.31 5.82 -16.13
CA PRO A 358 12.52 6.45 -15.08
C PRO A 358 11.82 5.46 -14.16
N LEU A 359 11.37 4.30 -14.66
CA LEU A 359 10.76 3.25 -13.83
C LEU A 359 11.80 2.53 -12.95
N LEU A 360 13.01 2.31 -13.48
CA LEU A 360 14.13 1.79 -12.70
C LEU A 360 14.53 2.75 -11.58
N ILE A 361 14.67 4.04 -11.90
CA ILE A 361 14.97 5.11 -10.93
C ILE A 361 13.89 5.16 -9.86
N LEU A 362 12.61 5.10 -10.24
CA LEU A 362 11.50 5.10 -9.30
C LEU A 362 11.56 3.91 -8.33
N GLY A 363 11.88 2.72 -8.85
CA GLY A 363 12.09 1.53 -8.01
C GLY A 363 13.27 1.69 -7.05
N TYR A 364 14.36 2.31 -7.50
CA TYR A 364 15.50 2.60 -6.64
C TYR A 364 15.24 3.71 -5.63
N LEU A 365 14.43 4.73 -5.94
CA LEU A 365 14.09 5.79 -4.99
C LEU A 365 13.22 5.31 -3.82
N SER A 366 12.64 4.10 -3.92
CA SER A 366 11.77 3.50 -2.90
C SER A 366 12.35 3.48 -1.48
N PHE A 367 13.67 3.42 -1.30
CA PHE A 367 14.29 3.49 0.04
C PHE A 367 14.04 4.83 0.75
N LYS A 368 13.77 5.89 -0.02
CA LYS A 368 13.49 7.24 0.48
C LYS A 368 12.00 7.58 0.43
N ILE A 369 11.32 7.23 -0.66
CA ILE A 369 9.94 7.66 -0.92
C ILE A 369 8.86 6.58 -0.63
N GLY A 370 9.27 5.36 -0.26
CA GLY A 370 8.38 4.27 0.17
C GLY A 370 8.56 2.98 -0.62
N ILE A 371 8.51 1.84 0.08
CA ILE A 371 8.77 0.49 -0.49
C ILE A 371 7.81 0.15 -1.64
N ARG A 372 6.58 0.67 -1.65
CA ARG A 372 5.60 0.44 -2.72
C ARG A 372 6.09 0.83 -4.13
N PHE A 373 7.08 1.72 -4.25
CA PHE A 373 7.62 2.10 -5.55
C PHE A 373 8.57 1.05 -6.15
N THR A 374 9.04 0.08 -5.36
CA THR A 374 9.95 -0.99 -5.84
C THR A 374 9.36 -1.79 -6.99
N MET A 375 8.04 -2.02 -7.02
CA MET A 375 7.37 -2.81 -8.04
C MET A 375 7.57 -2.25 -9.46
N TYR A 376 7.69 -0.92 -9.62
CA TYR A 376 7.87 -0.29 -10.92
C TYR A 376 9.17 -0.71 -11.62
N SER A 377 10.19 -1.15 -10.87
CA SER A 377 11.43 -1.67 -11.46
C SER A 377 11.39 -3.14 -11.89
N SER A 378 10.33 -3.89 -11.54
CA SER A 378 10.29 -5.36 -11.67
C SER A 378 10.61 -5.86 -13.08
N PHE A 379 9.90 -5.37 -14.10
CA PHE A 379 10.15 -5.79 -15.48
C PHE A 379 11.37 -5.12 -16.09
N VAL A 380 11.81 -3.96 -15.59
CA VAL A 380 13.07 -3.33 -16.04
C VAL A 380 14.27 -4.17 -15.62
N LEU A 381 14.24 -4.70 -14.39
CA LEU A 381 15.24 -5.66 -13.92
C LEU A 381 15.15 -6.96 -14.71
N ALA A 382 13.95 -7.47 -15.00
CA ALA A 382 13.79 -8.65 -15.85
C ALA A 382 14.36 -8.44 -17.27
N LEU A 383 14.13 -7.26 -17.88
CA LEU A 383 14.73 -6.89 -19.17
C LEU A 383 16.26 -6.98 -19.12
N GLY A 384 16.86 -6.39 -18.08
CA GLY A 384 18.30 -6.41 -17.90
C GLY A 384 18.87 -7.80 -17.64
N PHE A 385 18.21 -8.57 -16.77
CA PHE A 385 18.64 -9.94 -16.45
C PHE A 385 18.55 -10.85 -17.68
N VAL A 386 17.45 -10.83 -18.43
CA VAL A 386 17.36 -11.65 -19.64
C VAL A 386 18.39 -11.19 -20.66
N TYR A 387 18.62 -9.89 -20.80
CA TYR A 387 19.60 -9.39 -21.77
C TYR A 387 21.04 -9.85 -21.47
N ILE A 388 21.44 -9.87 -20.19
CA ILE A 388 22.79 -10.38 -19.85
C ILE A 388 22.94 -11.87 -20.18
N LEU A 389 21.87 -12.66 -20.09
CA LEU A 389 21.91 -14.07 -20.52
C LEU A 389 22.13 -14.20 -22.03
N TYR A 390 21.42 -13.40 -22.83
CA TYR A 390 21.61 -13.39 -24.29
C TYR A 390 22.98 -12.87 -24.72
N TYR A 391 23.65 -12.07 -23.88
CA TYR A 391 25.01 -11.61 -24.15
C TYR A 391 26.01 -12.77 -24.31
N PHE A 392 25.81 -13.87 -23.57
CA PHE A 392 26.65 -15.07 -23.65
C PHE A 392 26.40 -15.93 -24.91
N LYS A 393 25.32 -15.66 -25.67
CA LYS A 393 24.97 -16.36 -26.94
C LYS A 393 24.79 -17.88 -26.86
N GLU A 394 24.77 -18.47 -25.67
CA GLU A 394 24.54 -19.90 -25.48
C GLU A 394 23.11 -20.16 -25.01
N ASN A 395 22.35 -20.92 -25.80
CA ASN A 395 20.96 -21.26 -25.49
C ASN A 395 20.83 -21.91 -24.11
N ILE A 396 21.75 -22.81 -23.74
CA ILE A 396 21.73 -23.48 -22.44
C ILE A 396 21.83 -22.50 -21.27
N ILE A 397 22.70 -21.48 -21.38
CA ILE A 397 22.86 -20.43 -20.35
C ILE A 397 21.57 -19.62 -20.23
N ILE A 398 20.90 -19.32 -21.36
CA ILE A 398 19.63 -18.58 -21.36
C ILE A 398 18.55 -19.38 -20.61
N TYR A 399 18.32 -20.64 -20.97
CA TYR A 399 17.30 -21.45 -20.32
C TYR A 399 17.60 -21.69 -18.83
N ILE A 400 18.84 -22.05 -18.48
CA ILE A 400 19.25 -22.24 -17.08
C ILE A 400 19.09 -20.94 -16.28
N GLY A 401 19.52 -19.81 -16.84
CA GLY A 401 19.41 -18.51 -16.19
C GLY A 401 17.95 -18.10 -15.93
N VAL A 402 17.07 -18.30 -16.92
CA VAL A 402 15.63 -18.03 -16.79
C VAL A 402 14.99 -18.92 -15.73
N VAL A 403 15.25 -20.23 -15.77
CA VAL A 403 14.74 -21.18 -14.77
C VAL A 403 15.27 -20.84 -13.37
N SER A 404 16.53 -20.46 -13.25
CA SER A 404 17.14 -20.05 -11.98
C SER A 404 16.50 -18.79 -11.42
N ALA A 405 16.23 -17.78 -12.26
CA ALA A 405 15.54 -16.57 -11.83
C ALA A 405 14.10 -16.85 -11.39
N ILE A 406 13.35 -17.67 -12.14
CA ILE A 406 12.00 -18.08 -11.76
C ILE A 406 12.03 -18.85 -10.44
N SER A 407 12.95 -19.80 -10.29
CA SER A 407 13.10 -20.60 -9.05
C SER A 407 13.44 -19.72 -7.85
N LEU A 408 14.32 -18.73 -8.04
CA LEU A 408 14.65 -17.74 -7.02
C LEU A 408 13.40 -16.94 -6.58
N MET A 409 12.61 -16.45 -7.53
CA MET A 409 11.37 -15.74 -7.23
C MET A 409 10.37 -16.66 -6.51
N PHE A 410 10.26 -17.91 -6.97
CA PHE A 410 9.35 -18.91 -6.43
C PHE A 410 9.64 -19.25 -4.97
N ILE A 411 10.90 -19.50 -4.61
CA ILE A 411 11.34 -19.78 -3.24
C ILE A 411 10.94 -18.62 -2.31
N ASN A 412 11.16 -17.38 -2.76
CA ASN A 412 10.79 -16.20 -1.99
C ASN A 412 9.27 -16.03 -1.88
N ILE A 413 8.52 -16.29 -2.96
CA ILE A 413 7.04 -16.26 -2.96
C ILE A 413 6.48 -17.27 -1.96
N LEU A 414 6.94 -18.52 -1.97
CA LEU A 414 6.52 -19.54 -1.01
C LEU A 414 6.86 -19.13 0.43
N GLY A 415 8.05 -18.55 0.63
CA GLY A 415 8.46 -17.99 1.91
C GLY A 415 7.48 -16.92 2.42
N ILE A 416 7.11 -15.95 1.58
CA ILE A 416 6.15 -14.90 1.96
C ILE A 416 4.75 -15.47 2.18
N ASN A 417 4.27 -16.37 1.31
CA ASN A 417 2.93 -16.95 1.40
C ASN A 417 2.65 -17.62 2.74
N SER A 418 3.68 -18.17 3.39
CA SER A 418 3.55 -18.75 4.73
C SER A 418 3.16 -17.75 5.83
N TYR A 419 3.33 -16.44 5.59
CA TYR A 419 3.01 -15.37 6.54
C TYR A 419 1.80 -14.52 6.14
N ILE A 420 1.28 -14.70 4.92
CA ILE A 420 0.10 -13.96 4.45
C ILE A 420 -1.15 -14.53 5.10
N LYS A 421 -1.99 -13.63 5.62
CA LYS A 421 -3.26 -13.93 6.28
C LYS A 421 -4.23 -12.76 6.10
N PRO A 422 -5.55 -12.97 6.27
CA PRO A 422 -6.51 -11.89 6.30
C PRO A 422 -6.08 -10.78 7.26
N LYS A 423 -6.26 -9.53 6.85
CA LYS A 423 -5.96 -8.40 7.70
C LYS A 423 -7.09 -8.18 8.69
N TYR A 424 -6.67 -7.82 9.91
CA TYR A 424 -7.51 -7.37 11.01
C TYR A 424 -8.43 -8.43 11.61
N PHE A 425 -9.45 -8.88 10.88
CA PHE A 425 -10.55 -9.69 11.41
C PHE A 425 -10.46 -11.16 10.97
N LEU A 426 -10.91 -12.06 11.87
CA LEU A 426 -11.11 -13.48 11.58
C LEU A 426 -12.62 -13.81 11.51
N ASN A 427 -12.95 -15.04 11.14
CA ASN A 427 -14.33 -15.50 10.97
C ASN A 427 -15.25 -15.23 12.18
N GLU A 428 -14.79 -15.48 13.41
CA GLU A 428 -15.53 -15.20 14.65
C GLU A 428 -15.81 -13.71 14.83
N ASP A 429 -14.83 -12.85 14.50
CA ASP A 429 -14.98 -11.40 14.61
C ASP A 429 -16.05 -10.91 13.62
N ILE A 430 -16.06 -11.45 12.39
CA ILE A 430 -17.00 -11.06 11.33
C ILE A 430 -18.41 -11.54 11.63
N LYS A 431 -18.58 -12.79 12.07
CA LYS A 431 -19.88 -13.34 12.47
C LYS A 431 -20.59 -12.39 13.43
N LEU A 432 -19.84 -11.92 14.42
CA LEU A 432 -20.37 -11.10 15.48
C LEU A 432 -20.53 -9.62 15.08
N LEU A 433 -19.66 -9.08 14.22
CA LEU A 433 -19.90 -7.76 13.60
C LEU A 433 -21.21 -7.73 12.81
N ASN A 434 -21.56 -8.84 12.13
CA ASN A 434 -22.83 -8.98 11.42
C ASN A 434 -24.04 -9.09 12.37
N GLU A 435 -23.87 -9.76 13.53
CA GLU A 435 -24.94 -9.92 14.53
C GLU A 435 -25.28 -8.61 15.26
N LEU A 436 -24.32 -7.69 15.43
CA LEU A 436 -24.51 -6.44 16.18
C LEU A 436 -25.56 -5.48 15.62
N LYS A 437 -25.87 -5.57 14.32
CA LYS A 437 -26.77 -4.66 13.60
C LYS A 437 -26.62 -3.19 14.04
N ILE A 438 -25.41 -2.65 13.84
CA ILE A 438 -25.11 -1.26 14.22
C ILE A 438 -25.92 -0.31 13.34
N ASP A 439 -26.65 0.61 13.97
CA ASP A 439 -27.42 1.64 13.26
C ASP A 439 -26.51 2.49 12.38
N LYS A 440 -27.00 2.86 11.18
CA LYS A 440 -26.27 3.73 10.22
C LYS A 440 -25.90 5.09 10.82
N SER A 441 -26.71 5.60 11.74
CA SER A 441 -26.49 6.87 12.44
C SER A 441 -25.49 6.77 13.60
N ALA A 442 -25.22 5.55 14.09
CA ALA A 442 -24.24 5.32 15.14
C ALA A 442 -22.82 5.53 14.62
N MET A 443 -21.90 5.87 15.52
CA MET A 443 -20.49 6.08 15.21
C MET A 443 -19.62 4.91 15.68
N MET A 444 -18.76 4.43 14.78
CA MET A 444 -17.70 3.49 15.11
C MET A 444 -16.37 4.22 15.33
N VAL A 445 -15.72 3.96 16.46
CA VAL A 445 -14.41 4.53 16.81
C VAL A 445 -13.41 3.39 16.93
N SER A 446 -12.39 3.41 16.10
CA SER A 446 -11.27 2.47 16.13
C SER A 446 -10.00 3.21 15.70
N TRP A 447 -8.87 2.53 15.76
CA TRP A 447 -7.68 3.03 15.06
C TRP A 447 -7.93 3.02 13.54
N TRP A 448 -7.30 3.95 12.81
CA TRP A 448 -7.63 4.20 11.40
C TRP A 448 -7.39 2.99 10.50
N ASP A 449 -6.44 2.11 10.83
CA ASP A 449 -6.16 0.84 10.11
C ASP A 449 -7.43 -0.03 9.91
N TYR A 450 -8.42 0.10 10.81
CA TYR A 450 -9.65 -0.71 10.80
C TYR A 450 -10.82 -0.01 10.11
N GLY A 451 -10.68 1.25 9.66
CA GLY A 451 -11.79 2.07 9.18
C GLY A 451 -12.52 1.45 8.00
N TRP A 452 -11.82 1.26 6.88
CA TRP A 452 -12.42 0.68 5.68
C TRP A 452 -12.78 -0.80 5.80
N PRO A 453 -12.00 -1.66 6.49
CA PRO A 453 -12.43 -3.00 6.83
C PRO A 453 -13.77 -3.02 7.59
N LEU A 454 -13.98 -2.10 8.54
CA LEU A 454 -15.25 -1.99 9.25
C LEU A 454 -16.39 -1.59 8.31
N TRP A 455 -16.17 -0.69 7.35
CA TRP A 455 -17.20 -0.35 6.35
C TRP A 455 -17.61 -1.59 5.56
N TYR A 456 -16.64 -2.39 5.12
CA TYR A 456 -16.89 -3.60 4.35
C TYR A 456 -17.76 -4.62 5.09
N TYR A 457 -17.42 -4.90 6.36
CA TYR A 457 -18.08 -5.94 7.13
C TYR A 457 -19.39 -5.47 7.75
N THR A 458 -19.48 -4.21 8.19
CA THR A 458 -20.72 -3.67 8.79
C THR A 458 -21.70 -3.10 7.77
N GLY A 459 -21.26 -2.86 6.53
CA GLY A 459 -22.06 -2.21 5.49
C GLY A 459 -22.31 -0.72 5.76
N ASN A 460 -21.56 -0.10 6.68
CA ASN A 460 -21.80 1.27 7.12
C ASN A 460 -20.54 2.13 7.07
N ARG A 461 -20.62 3.28 6.38
CA ARG A 461 -19.57 4.30 6.34
C ARG A 461 -19.66 5.26 7.55
N ASN A 462 -19.48 4.72 8.76
CA ASN A 462 -19.77 5.45 10.01
C ASN A 462 -18.57 5.58 10.97
N THR A 463 -17.36 5.41 10.48
CA THR A 463 -16.15 5.49 11.32
C THR A 463 -15.71 6.93 11.55
N TYR A 464 -15.24 7.24 12.75
CA TYR A 464 -14.71 8.57 13.07
C TYR A 464 -13.39 8.89 12.35
N ILE A 465 -12.52 7.90 12.21
CA ILE A 465 -11.30 7.96 11.39
C ILE A 465 -11.18 6.67 10.58
N ASP A 466 -10.51 6.78 9.44
CA ASP A 466 -10.28 5.67 8.50
C ASP A 466 -8.96 5.92 7.74
N ASN A 467 -8.60 4.99 6.85
CA ASN A 467 -7.34 5.04 6.09
C ASN A 467 -7.21 6.30 5.21
N GLY A 468 -8.33 6.93 4.81
CA GLY A 468 -8.35 8.19 4.06
C GLY A 468 -8.52 9.45 4.91
N LEU A 469 -9.10 9.34 6.11
CA LEU A 469 -9.34 10.45 7.05
C LEU A 469 -8.35 10.51 8.23
N ASN A 470 -7.14 10.00 8.06
CA ASN A 470 -6.13 9.91 9.12
C ASN A 470 -5.30 11.20 9.35
N THR A 471 -5.41 12.23 8.51
CA THR A 471 -4.60 13.46 8.57
C THR A 471 -5.28 14.64 9.29
N HIS A 472 -6.60 14.65 9.46
CA HIS A 472 -7.37 15.83 9.94
C HIS A 472 -7.56 15.91 11.46
N GLY A 473 -6.53 15.61 12.25
CA GLY A 473 -6.57 15.72 13.71
C GLY A 473 -7.38 14.65 14.46
N GLY A 474 -8.35 13.97 13.82
CA GLY A 474 -9.12 12.88 14.43
C GLY A 474 -8.25 11.74 14.97
N THR A 475 -7.14 11.44 14.30
CA THR A 475 -6.14 10.46 14.78
C THR A 475 -5.56 10.84 16.14
N LEU A 476 -5.41 12.14 16.42
CA LEU A 476 -4.97 12.63 17.73
C LEU A 476 -6.04 12.40 18.80
N PHE A 477 -7.30 12.69 18.51
CA PHE A 477 -8.42 12.41 19.42
C PHE A 477 -8.48 10.92 19.78
N VAL A 478 -8.45 10.04 18.79
CA VAL A 478 -8.50 8.59 19.03
C VAL A 478 -7.26 8.10 19.77
N SER A 479 -6.06 8.54 19.37
CA SER A 479 -4.82 8.13 20.06
C SER A 479 -4.81 8.57 21.52
N LYS A 480 -5.20 9.82 21.83
CA LYS A 480 -5.36 10.31 23.21
C LYS A 480 -6.42 9.52 23.95
N MET A 481 -7.58 9.26 23.35
CA MET A 481 -8.65 8.46 23.97
C MET A 481 -8.15 7.06 24.35
N LEU A 482 -7.51 6.33 23.42
CA LEU A 482 -7.01 4.97 23.66
C LEU A 482 -5.95 4.91 24.77
N LEU A 483 -5.13 5.97 24.90
CA LEU A 483 -3.99 6.04 25.80
C LEU A 483 -4.20 6.83 27.09
N SER A 484 -5.41 7.35 27.31
CA SER A 484 -5.82 8.03 28.54
C SER A 484 -6.55 7.08 29.48
N PRO A 485 -6.60 7.34 30.79
CA PRO A 485 -7.39 6.53 31.70
C PRO A 485 -8.89 6.56 31.38
N PRO A 486 -9.69 5.58 31.82
CA PRO A 486 -11.08 5.42 31.37
C PRO A 486 -11.98 6.66 31.57
N LYS A 487 -11.74 7.46 32.61
CA LYS A 487 -12.52 8.68 32.89
C LYS A 487 -12.24 9.78 31.87
N GLU A 488 -10.98 10.01 31.54
CA GLU A 488 -10.54 10.99 30.55
C GLU A 488 -10.89 10.52 29.14
N ALA A 489 -10.73 9.21 28.88
CA ALA A 489 -11.14 8.61 27.62
C ALA A 489 -12.65 8.72 27.38
N TYR A 490 -13.47 8.64 28.43
CA TYR A 490 -14.91 8.89 28.34
C TYR A 490 -15.24 10.32 27.90
N LYS A 491 -14.57 11.32 28.47
CA LYS A 491 -14.73 12.73 28.05
C LYS A 491 -14.36 12.92 26.58
N LEU A 492 -13.25 12.33 26.15
CA LEU A 492 -12.82 12.35 24.74
C LEU A 492 -13.81 11.63 23.83
N ALA A 493 -14.35 10.48 24.25
CA ALA A 493 -15.37 9.74 23.50
C ALA A 493 -16.66 10.55 23.33
N LYS A 494 -17.11 11.31 24.35
CA LYS A 494 -18.22 12.26 24.21
C LYS A 494 -17.95 13.31 23.13
N ILE A 495 -16.75 13.89 23.09
CA ILE A 495 -16.38 14.89 22.07
C ILE A 495 -16.32 14.24 20.67
N ILE A 496 -15.75 13.05 20.56
CA ILE A 496 -15.73 12.27 19.31
C ILE A 496 -17.15 11.96 18.82
N SER A 497 -18.08 11.68 19.75
CA SER A 497 -19.49 11.43 19.42
C SER A 497 -20.18 12.62 18.75
N THR A 498 -19.67 13.85 18.83
CA THR A 498 -20.21 15.00 18.10
C THR A 498 -19.49 15.28 16.78
N ASN A 499 -18.58 14.39 16.37
CA ASN A 499 -17.70 14.54 15.21
C ASN A 499 -16.73 15.72 15.29
N ASN A 500 -16.50 16.29 16.48
CA ASN A 500 -15.61 17.42 16.63
C ASN A 500 -14.15 16.97 16.38
N ARG A 501 -13.39 17.76 15.62
CA ARG A 501 -11.98 17.52 15.26
C ARG A 501 -11.07 18.72 15.57
N GLU A 502 -11.55 19.66 16.37
CA GLU A 502 -10.85 20.91 16.65
C GLU A 502 -9.69 20.69 17.63
N LEU A 503 -8.46 20.86 17.14
CA LEU A 503 -7.25 20.51 17.88
C LEU A 503 -7.03 21.36 19.14
N TYR A 504 -7.58 22.58 19.22
CA TYR A 504 -7.44 23.44 20.39
C TYR A 504 -8.01 22.79 21.66
N ILE A 505 -9.03 21.95 21.53
CA ILE A 505 -9.65 21.21 22.64
C ILE A 505 -8.62 20.32 23.33
N LEU A 506 -7.65 19.80 22.58
CA LEU A 506 -6.64 18.87 23.06
C LEU A 506 -5.39 19.54 23.63
N LYS A 507 -5.35 20.89 23.72
CA LYS A 507 -4.22 21.66 24.30
C LYS A 507 -4.07 21.40 25.81
N SER A 508 -5.18 21.33 26.55
CA SER A 508 -5.16 21.14 28.01
C SER A 508 -6.30 20.24 28.48
N GLN A 509 -6.13 19.65 29.68
CA GLN A 509 -7.20 18.85 30.30
C GLN A 509 -8.43 19.71 30.61
N GLU A 510 -8.25 20.98 30.95
CA GLU A 510 -9.34 21.92 31.22
C GLU A 510 -10.21 22.15 29.97
N SER A 511 -9.60 22.29 28.79
CA SER A 511 -10.35 22.44 27.53
C SER A 511 -11.16 21.19 27.18
N ILE A 512 -10.59 20.00 27.40
CA ILE A 512 -11.30 18.72 27.24
C ILE A 512 -12.51 18.67 28.18
N ASP A 513 -12.30 19.03 29.45
CA ASP A 513 -13.34 18.99 30.48
C ASP A 513 -14.48 19.95 30.18
N LYS A 514 -14.15 21.21 29.83
CA LYS A 514 -15.12 22.24 29.45
C LYS A 514 -15.96 21.80 28.25
N MET A 515 -15.34 21.21 27.23
CA MET A 515 -16.06 20.74 26.04
C MET A 515 -16.93 19.52 26.34
N ALA A 516 -16.39 18.52 27.05
CA ALA A 516 -17.13 17.30 27.37
C ALA A 516 -18.35 17.55 28.29
N ASN A 517 -18.27 18.56 29.15
CA ASN A 517 -19.37 18.98 30.03
C ASN A 517 -20.49 19.72 29.28
N LYS A 518 -20.22 20.32 28.12
CA LYS A 518 -21.25 20.97 27.28
C LYS A 518 -22.08 20.00 26.44
N ILE A 519 -21.69 18.73 26.39
CA ILE A 519 -22.32 17.72 25.54
C ILE A 519 -23.35 16.94 26.37
N ASP A 520 -24.63 17.27 26.21
CA ASP A 520 -25.71 16.62 26.95
C ASP A 520 -26.22 15.35 26.25
N LYS A 521 -26.27 15.36 24.92
CA LYS A 521 -26.66 14.21 24.10
C LYS A 521 -25.48 13.74 23.25
N THR A 522 -25.25 12.44 23.26
CA THR A 522 -24.29 11.77 22.39
C THR A 522 -25.05 10.93 21.37
N ARG A 523 -24.54 10.82 20.15
CA ARG A 523 -25.00 9.75 19.26
C ARG A 523 -24.48 8.42 19.81
N ASP A 524 -25.19 7.35 19.48
CA ASP A 524 -24.72 5.99 19.76
C ASP A 524 -23.29 5.82 19.24
N THR A 525 -22.35 5.60 20.15
CA THR A 525 -20.92 5.56 19.84
C THR A 525 -20.32 4.27 20.37
N TYR A 526 -19.73 3.50 19.47
CA TYR A 526 -19.12 2.21 19.74
C TYR A 526 -17.61 2.33 19.55
N ILE A 527 -16.83 1.88 20.53
CA ILE A 527 -15.37 1.86 20.49
C ILE A 527 -14.92 0.42 20.31
N MET A 528 -14.28 0.16 19.18
CA MET A 528 -13.76 -1.14 18.81
C MET A 528 -12.27 -1.21 19.20
N LEU A 529 -11.93 -2.17 20.05
CA LEU A 529 -10.57 -2.45 20.48
C LEU A 529 -10.16 -3.81 19.91
N HIS A 530 -9.00 -3.88 19.26
CA HIS A 530 -8.52 -5.12 18.66
C HIS A 530 -7.12 -5.51 19.14
N ARG A 531 -6.84 -6.81 19.26
CA ARG A 531 -5.57 -7.36 19.75
C ARG A 531 -4.38 -6.85 18.96
N ASN A 532 -4.50 -6.75 17.63
CA ASN A 532 -3.41 -6.29 16.77
C ASN A 532 -3.03 -4.81 17.01
N MET A 533 -3.86 -4.01 17.71
CA MET A 533 -3.45 -2.67 18.15
C MET A 533 -2.28 -2.71 19.14
N LEU A 534 -2.03 -3.84 19.82
CA LEU A 534 -0.84 -4.01 20.68
C LEU A 534 0.46 -3.82 19.89
N SER A 535 0.52 -4.28 18.64
CA SER A 535 1.71 -4.08 17.80
C SER A 535 1.85 -2.64 17.30
N THR A 536 0.75 -1.88 17.18
CA THR A 536 0.78 -0.49 16.71
C THR A 536 0.72 0.54 17.84
N LEU A 537 0.59 0.11 19.11
CA LEU A 537 0.42 1.02 20.25
C LEU A 537 1.58 2.01 20.41
N LYS A 538 2.80 1.60 20.05
CA LYS A 538 3.96 2.52 20.03
C LYS A 538 3.78 3.65 19.02
N SER A 539 3.22 3.34 17.84
CA SER A 539 2.88 4.36 16.84
C SER A 539 1.73 5.24 17.34
N ILE A 540 0.70 4.65 17.96
CA ILE A 540 -0.42 5.39 18.57
C ILE A 540 0.10 6.38 19.64
N ALA A 541 1.05 5.97 20.48
CA ALA A 541 1.65 6.84 21.50
C ALA A 541 2.40 8.04 20.90
N LYS A 542 3.05 7.87 19.74
CA LYS A 542 3.70 8.98 19.04
C LYS A 542 2.73 10.06 18.57
N PHE A 543 1.44 9.74 18.40
CA PHE A 543 0.41 10.75 18.18
C PHE A 543 -0.01 11.38 19.51
N ALA A 544 -0.39 10.55 20.49
CA ALA A 544 -1.00 11.01 21.73
C ALA A 544 -0.11 11.91 22.59
N ASP A 545 1.20 11.60 22.71
CA ASP A 545 2.12 12.25 23.64
C ASP A 545 2.99 13.34 22.97
N ARG A 546 2.39 14.15 22.09
CA ARG A 546 3.04 15.32 21.49
C ARG A 546 2.48 16.63 21.99
N ASP A 547 3.38 17.58 22.14
CA ASP A 547 3.04 18.98 22.38
C ASP A 547 2.55 19.56 21.06
N LEU A 548 1.33 20.07 21.08
CA LEU A 548 0.66 20.58 19.91
C LEU A 548 1.22 21.92 19.42
N THR A 549 1.97 22.64 20.25
CA THR A 549 2.62 23.91 19.89
C THR A 549 4.02 23.68 19.33
N THR A 550 4.82 22.85 20.01
CA THR A 550 6.22 22.62 19.62
C THR A 550 6.39 21.44 18.66
N GLY A 551 5.44 20.52 18.61
CA GLY A 551 5.51 19.25 17.87
C GLY A 551 6.42 18.21 18.52
N LYS A 552 7.07 18.53 19.65
CA LYS A 552 8.01 17.64 20.35
C LYS A 552 7.26 16.56 21.12
N LEU A 553 7.89 15.39 21.26
CA LEU A 553 7.40 14.35 22.15
C LEU A 553 7.51 14.87 23.59
N ILE A 554 6.38 14.94 24.28
CA ILE A 554 6.32 15.34 25.70
C ILE A 554 6.90 14.21 26.55
N GLN A 555 6.63 12.97 26.14
CA GLN A 555 7.03 11.79 26.90
C GLN A 555 7.25 10.61 25.96
N ASN A 556 8.24 9.79 26.27
CA ASN A 556 8.47 8.53 25.58
C ASN A 556 7.86 7.41 26.44
N ARG A 557 6.64 6.95 26.08
CA ARG A 557 6.05 5.79 26.75
C ARG A 557 6.90 4.56 26.50
N THR A 558 7.17 3.79 27.55
CA THR A 558 7.88 2.52 27.42
C THR A 558 6.85 1.40 27.35
N PHE A 559 6.59 0.97 26.12
CA PHE A 559 5.64 -0.08 25.80
C PHE A 559 6.16 -0.95 24.63
N ALA A 560 5.63 -2.17 24.52
CA ALA A 560 5.75 -3.07 23.39
C ALA A 560 7.12 -3.75 23.22
N LEU A 561 7.46 -4.63 24.15
CA LEU A 561 8.13 -5.87 23.78
C LEU A 561 7.14 -7.00 24.06
N LEU A 562 6.38 -7.39 23.04
CA LEU A 562 5.73 -8.70 23.02
C LEU A 562 6.87 -9.72 22.94
N SER A 563 7.21 -10.30 24.09
CA SER A 563 8.25 -11.29 24.17
C SER A 563 7.63 -12.66 24.37
N ASN A 564 7.95 -13.59 23.48
CA ASN A 564 7.54 -14.97 23.67
C ASN A 564 8.32 -15.54 24.84
N ILE A 565 7.64 -16.27 25.72
CA ILE A 565 8.28 -16.99 26.81
C ILE A 565 8.92 -18.25 26.21
N ILE A 566 10.25 -18.34 26.30
CA ILE A 566 11.04 -19.44 25.71
C ILE A 566 11.23 -20.55 26.74
N LYS A 567 11.52 -20.19 27.99
CA LYS A 567 11.79 -21.14 29.06
C LYS A 567 11.29 -20.59 30.40
N LYS A 568 10.72 -21.47 31.21
CA LYS A 568 10.36 -21.21 32.60
C LYS A 568 11.28 -22.04 33.50
N ASP A 569 11.94 -21.38 34.43
CA ASP A 569 12.69 -21.98 35.53
C ASP A 569 11.99 -21.61 36.85
N LYS A 570 12.31 -22.26 37.98
CA LYS A 570 11.57 -22.09 39.26
C LYS A 570 11.33 -20.61 39.61
N ASN A 571 12.35 -19.76 39.46
CA ASN A 571 12.28 -18.35 39.88
C ASN A 571 12.53 -17.36 38.73
N ARG A 572 12.68 -17.85 37.49
CA ARG A 572 13.07 -17.04 36.33
C ARG A 572 12.24 -17.36 35.08
N LEU A 573 11.79 -16.31 34.39
CA LEU A 573 11.19 -16.38 33.06
C LEU A 573 12.18 -15.87 32.03
N TYR A 574 12.48 -16.71 31.04
CA TYR A 574 13.29 -16.37 29.89
C TYR A 574 12.37 -16.03 28.73
N THR A 575 12.50 -14.81 28.20
CA THR A 575 11.74 -14.37 27.03
C THR A 575 12.69 -14.03 25.89
N THR A 576 12.15 -13.86 24.69
CA THR A 576 12.94 -13.47 23.51
C THR A 576 13.75 -12.20 23.69
N ASN A 577 13.31 -11.27 24.54
CA ASN A 577 13.93 -9.94 24.65
C ASN A 577 14.47 -9.59 26.04
N PHE A 578 14.07 -10.31 27.09
CA PHE A 578 14.47 -10.02 28.47
C PHE A 578 14.27 -11.23 29.40
N ILE A 579 14.92 -11.19 30.55
CA ILE A 579 14.79 -12.20 31.62
C ILE A 579 14.13 -11.54 32.83
N ILE A 580 13.16 -12.22 33.44
CA ILE A 580 12.48 -11.76 34.65
C ILE A 580 12.81 -12.71 35.80
N ASN A 581 13.27 -12.17 36.93
CA ASN A 581 13.29 -12.87 38.20
C ASN A 581 11.98 -12.57 38.95
N ILE A 582 11.12 -13.58 39.08
CA ILE A 582 9.77 -13.42 39.65
C ILE A 582 9.85 -13.20 41.17
N ASP A 583 10.83 -13.74 41.88
CA ASP A 583 10.85 -13.55 43.34
C ASP A 583 11.30 -12.15 43.73
N LYS A 584 12.37 -11.70 43.08
CA LYS A 584 13.03 -10.41 43.37
C LYS A 584 12.39 -9.24 42.62
N GLY A 585 11.50 -9.50 41.66
CA GLY A 585 10.90 -8.48 40.81
C GLY A 585 11.93 -7.76 39.95
N ILE A 586 12.95 -8.45 39.45
CA ILE A 586 14.04 -7.85 38.67
C ILE A 586 13.88 -8.23 37.20
N ILE A 587 13.85 -7.25 36.31
CA ILE A 587 13.93 -7.43 34.86
C ILE A 587 15.34 -7.12 34.38
N ARG A 588 15.88 -7.98 33.51
CA ARG A 588 17.20 -7.80 32.91
C ARG A 588 17.11 -7.91 31.39
N ARG A 589 17.66 -6.91 30.70
CA ARG A 589 17.82 -6.86 29.24
C ARG A 589 19.28 -6.54 28.95
N ASP A 590 19.96 -7.47 28.29
CA ASP A 590 21.41 -7.40 28.04
C ASP A 590 22.21 -7.16 29.35
N LYS A 591 22.96 -6.06 29.42
CA LYS A 591 23.75 -5.62 30.58
C LYS A 591 22.97 -4.72 31.56
N LYS A 592 21.71 -4.35 31.27
CA LYS A 592 20.91 -3.44 32.11
C LYS A 592 19.88 -4.23 32.92
N SER A 593 19.78 -3.92 34.22
CA SER A 593 18.75 -4.45 35.12
C SER A 593 17.88 -3.33 35.72
N GLY A 594 16.64 -3.64 36.06
CA GLY A 594 15.75 -2.74 36.78
C GLY A 594 14.75 -3.49 37.65
N ARG A 595 14.22 -2.83 38.67
CA ARG A 595 13.11 -3.35 39.48
C ARG A 595 11.77 -3.15 38.76
N LEU A 596 10.88 -4.11 38.92
CA LEU A 596 9.50 -4.05 38.45
C LEU A 596 8.63 -3.38 39.50
N ASN A 597 7.61 -2.65 39.03
CA ASN A 597 6.48 -2.23 39.83
C ASN A 597 5.65 -3.44 40.23
N GLN A 598 5.14 -4.17 39.22
CA GLN A 598 4.31 -5.34 39.43
C GLN A 598 4.36 -6.29 38.24
N ILE A 599 3.96 -7.54 38.52
CA ILE A 599 3.66 -8.56 37.53
C ILE A 599 2.18 -8.90 37.64
N ILE A 600 1.50 -8.96 36.49
CA ILE A 600 0.10 -9.36 36.37
C ILE A 600 0.04 -10.55 35.43
N VAL A 601 -0.54 -11.67 35.87
CA VAL A 601 -0.76 -12.88 35.06
C VAL A 601 -2.24 -12.99 34.76
N ILE A 602 -2.54 -13.11 33.48
CA ILE A 602 -3.89 -13.20 32.94
C ILE A 602 -4.06 -14.58 32.30
N LYS A 603 -5.03 -15.35 32.81
CA LYS A 603 -5.52 -16.58 32.18
C LYS A 603 -7.02 -16.48 32.00
N ASN A 604 -7.52 -16.97 30.87
CA ASN A 604 -8.95 -16.94 30.55
C ASN A 604 -9.58 -15.54 30.74
N LYS A 605 -8.84 -14.49 30.35
CA LYS A 605 -9.22 -13.06 30.47
C LYS A 605 -9.52 -12.58 31.90
N LYS A 606 -9.09 -13.32 32.92
CA LYS A 606 -9.16 -12.93 34.33
C LYS A 606 -7.75 -12.81 34.88
N ILE A 607 -7.56 -11.87 35.81
CA ILE A 607 -6.32 -11.75 36.56
C ILE A 607 -6.26 -12.95 37.51
N GLU A 608 -5.37 -13.89 37.21
CA GLU A 608 -5.13 -15.08 38.03
C GLU A 608 -4.18 -14.77 39.18
N PHE A 609 -3.19 -13.92 38.91
CA PHE A 609 -2.16 -13.56 39.88
C PHE A 609 -1.68 -12.13 39.64
N SER A 610 -1.44 -11.39 40.71
CA SER A 610 -0.74 -10.11 40.65
C SER A 610 0.16 -9.95 41.86
N LYS A 611 1.40 -9.49 41.65
CA LYS A 611 2.34 -9.21 42.73
C LYS A 611 3.01 -7.86 42.49
N ILE A 612 2.98 -7.02 43.51
CA ILE A 612 3.64 -5.71 43.56
C ILE A 612 5.01 -5.91 44.23
N TYR A 613 6.04 -5.23 43.72
CA TYR A 613 7.41 -5.30 44.23
C TYR A 613 7.92 -3.92 44.66
N ASP A 614 7.90 -2.95 43.75
CA ASP A 614 8.43 -1.60 44.00
C ASP A 614 7.48 -0.54 43.43
N SER A 615 6.67 0.06 44.30
CA SER A 615 5.67 1.07 43.93
C SER A 615 6.28 2.30 43.25
N ASN A 616 7.58 2.58 43.46
CA ASN A 616 8.28 3.70 42.85
C ASN A 616 8.79 3.38 41.44
N SER A 617 8.83 2.10 41.05
CA SER A 617 9.15 1.71 39.68
C SER A 617 8.00 2.03 38.73
N ASP A 618 8.32 2.40 37.50
CA ASP A 618 7.35 2.60 36.42
C ASP A 618 7.11 1.33 35.59
N LYS A 619 7.81 0.23 35.87
CA LYS A 619 7.94 -0.93 34.98
C LYS A 619 6.99 -2.06 35.34
N ASN A 620 6.05 -2.38 34.48
CA ASN A 620 5.10 -3.47 34.72
C ASN A 620 5.29 -4.58 33.68
N ILE A 621 4.95 -5.80 34.08
CA ILE A 621 4.85 -6.95 33.18
C ILE A 621 3.43 -7.50 33.23
N ILE A 622 2.81 -7.65 32.07
CA ILE A 622 1.58 -8.41 31.90
C ILE A 622 1.93 -9.71 31.18
N ILE A 623 1.59 -10.85 31.77
CA ILE A 623 1.71 -12.16 31.15
C ILE A 623 0.33 -12.58 30.67
N VAL A 624 0.17 -12.78 29.37
CA VAL A 624 -1.05 -13.28 28.74
C VAL A 624 -0.67 -14.45 27.85
N ASP A 625 -1.25 -15.63 28.10
CA ASP A 625 -0.87 -16.88 27.45
C ASP A 625 0.65 -17.16 27.60
N ASN A 626 1.37 -17.34 26.49
CA ASN A 626 2.83 -17.50 26.42
C ASN A 626 3.58 -16.21 26.09
N ARG A 627 2.96 -15.04 26.29
CA ARG A 627 3.57 -13.74 25.97
C ARG A 627 3.70 -12.87 27.22
N ALA A 628 4.88 -12.26 27.37
CA ALA A 628 5.11 -11.21 28.35
C ALA A 628 5.09 -9.85 27.64
N ILE A 629 4.37 -8.90 28.23
CA ILE A 629 4.20 -7.53 27.73
C ILE A 629 4.81 -6.58 28.77
N TYR A 630 5.87 -5.89 28.38
CA TYR A 630 6.46 -4.82 29.18
C TYR A 630 5.73 -3.49 28.95
N ILE A 631 5.33 -2.83 30.02
CA ILE A 631 4.47 -1.64 29.97
C ILE A 631 4.71 -0.67 31.15
N ASP A 632 4.70 0.63 30.87
CA ASP A 632 4.76 1.65 31.92
C ASP A 632 3.43 1.85 32.69
N ASN A 633 3.50 2.46 33.88
CA ASN A 633 2.32 2.70 34.73
C ASN A 633 1.20 3.50 34.03
N LYS A 634 1.57 4.48 33.20
CA LYS A 634 0.61 5.35 32.50
C LYS A 634 -0.17 4.57 31.44
N THR A 635 0.54 3.75 30.67
CA THR A 635 -0.03 2.89 29.64
C THR A 635 -0.82 1.75 30.26
N LEU A 636 -0.40 1.21 31.41
CA LEU A 636 -1.15 0.18 32.14
C LEU A 636 -2.56 0.65 32.50
N ASN A 637 -2.70 1.93 32.85
CA ASN A 637 -3.96 2.55 33.21
C ASN A 637 -4.76 3.09 32.01
N SER A 638 -4.25 2.98 30.78
CA SER A 638 -4.95 3.45 29.59
C SER A 638 -6.26 2.71 29.33
N LEU A 639 -7.20 3.35 28.63
CA LEU A 639 -8.46 2.74 28.20
C LEU A 639 -8.21 1.41 27.51
N PHE A 640 -7.29 1.39 26.53
CA PHE A 640 -6.97 0.20 25.76
C PHE A 640 -6.55 -0.95 26.67
N VAL A 641 -5.54 -0.75 27.54
CA VAL A 641 -5.02 -1.83 28.39
C VAL A 641 -6.00 -2.23 29.49
N SER A 642 -6.63 -1.25 30.13
CA SER A 642 -7.58 -1.45 31.21
C SER A 642 -8.80 -2.26 30.75
N LYS A 643 -9.37 -1.92 29.59
CA LYS A 643 -10.55 -2.59 29.05
C LYS A 643 -10.22 -3.85 28.25
N PHE A 644 -9.22 -3.80 27.38
CA PHE A 644 -8.91 -4.92 26.49
C PHE A 644 -8.13 -6.04 27.20
N LEU A 645 -7.02 -5.72 27.88
CA LEU A 645 -6.16 -6.72 28.51
C LEU A 645 -6.63 -7.10 29.92
N LEU A 646 -6.89 -6.10 30.77
CA LEU A 646 -7.16 -6.32 32.20
C LEU A 646 -8.65 -6.60 32.51
N ASN A 647 -9.54 -6.44 31.52
CA ASN A 647 -10.99 -6.59 31.65
C ASN A 647 -11.60 -5.87 32.88
N LYS A 648 -11.12 -4.65 33.18
CA LYS A 648 -11.59 -3.89 34.34
C LYS A 648 -13.00 -3.33 34.10
N ARG A 649 -13.93 -3.65 35.00
CA ARG A 649 -15.28 -3.07 35.00
C ARG A 649 -15.24 -1.57 35.34
N GLY A 650 -16.22 -0.82 34.87
CA GLY A 650 -16.34 0.62 35.16
C GLY A 650 -17.62 1.22 34.61
N LYS A 651 -18.01 2.40 35.10
CA LYS A 651 -19.30 3.05 34.80
C LYS A 651 -19.37 3.84 33.48
N TYR A 652 -18.22 4.08 32.85
CA TYR A 652 -18.14 4.98 31.70
C TYR A 652 -18.48 4.33 30.36
N PHE A 653 -18.28 3.01 30.25
CA PHE A 653 -18.46 2.28 29.00
C PHE A 653 -19.18 0.96 29.30
N LYS A 654 -20.24 0.67 28.57
CA LYS A 654 -20.91 -0.63 28.59
C LYS A 654 -20.20 -1.57 27.63
N GLU A 655 -19.81 -2.74 28.11
CA GLU A 655 -19.27 -3.79 27.25
C GLU A 655 -20.42 -4.43 26.48
N VAL A 656 -20.35 -4.34 25.15
CA VAL A 656 -21.35 -4.94 24.24
C VAL A 656 -20.86 -6.31 23.80
N ILE A 657 -19.55 -6.43 23.54
CA ILE A 657 -18.91 -7.62 22.99
C ILE A 657 -17.57 -7.87 23.65
N GLU A 658 -17.28 -9.14 23.88
CA GLU A 658 -15.96 -9.60 24.27
C GLU A 658 -15.58 -10.93 23.61
N LEU A 659 -14.73 -10.89 22.58
CA LEU A 659 -14.10 -12.06 21.96
C LEU A 659 -12.59 -12.08 22.25
N LYS A 660 -11.89 -13.10 21.72
CA LYS A 660 -10.46 -13.28 21.91
C LYS A 660 -9.64 -12.15 21.29
N ASN A 661 -10.04 -11.67 20.11
CA ASN A 661 -9.29 -10.67 19.34
C ASN A 661 -9.95 -9.30 19.35
N ILE A 662 -11.27 -9.21 19.53
CA ILE A 662 -12.03 -7.96 19.50
C ILE A 662 -12.81 -7.72 20.80
N LYS A 663 -12.91 -6.45 21.21
CA LYS A 663 -13.81 -5.97 22.27
C LYS A 663 -14.51 -4.72 21.79
N ILE A 664 -15.83 -4.65 21.92
CA ILE A 664 -16.61 -3.47 21.54
C ILE A 664 -17.29 -2.90 22.77
N LEU A 665 -17.04 -1.62 23.00
CA LEU A 665 -17.58 -0.83 24.10
C LEU A 665 -18.63 0.13 23.54
N LYS A 666 -19.75 0.31 24.22
CA LYS A 666 -20.70 1.41 23.95
C LYS A 666 -20.46 2.53 24.95
N LEU A 667 -20.44 3.77 24.45
CA LEU A 667 -20.45 4.97 25.27
C LEU A 667 -21.77 5.02 26.05
N ASN A 668 -21.69 5.18 27.37
CA ASN A 668 -22.86 5.31 28.24
C ASN A 668 -23.48 6.70 28.20
#